data_AF-A0AAE0XYM1-F1
#
_entry.id   AF-A0AAE0XYM1-F1
#
_cell.length_a   1.000
_cell.length_b   1.000
_cell.length_c   1.000
_cell.angle_alpha   90.00
_cell.angle_beta   90.00
_cell.angle_gamma   90.00
#
_symmetry.space_group_name_H-M   'P 1'
#
loop_
_entity.id
_entity.type
_entity.pdbx_description
1 polymer ?
#
loop_
_entity_poly.entity_id
_entity_poly.type
_entity_poly.pdbx_seq_one_letter_code
_entity_poly.pdbx_strand_id
1 'polypeptide(L)'
;MDDHCLRWALRSALFQAAENPHRPTKYPTADGLDFTGIDAPTPISQIGKVERQNNLAINVFGWDKGVIVHHVSKQPEEEARINLLLIEKAGKFHYTWIKNFNRLLYDQSKHREKKHFCERCLHGYSREDLLEAHRPECKGIGQTAARVEMPPEGKLTFQNHHKQLPAPYIIYADFEALTTKVEGPELDPQKSNTRRTQHHLACSYCYVKVRCDGKTEAPVEYRGPDAAEQFLRALQEEERGIQEVLANPQAMRMTSADWESHRTASRCHVCDKPLEGDSVRDHCHITGKYRGAAHSACNLKLRLSPKTTTIPVVFHNLRGYDSHLLMQAISKVEGRMSCIPNNTEKYISFSLGQLRFIDSAQFLQVSLDKLVSANKPEAFLITAQYEPDQYKRTLLMRKGVYPYEYMDSWKRFEETKLPPKEDFYSKLTDEHISDSDYKHAQRVWETFGCQTLGNYADLYCRTDVLLLADVFENFRKTSQKQYGLDPANYYTSPGLSWDALLKKTGVELELLTDYDQHLFIEKGMRGGISMVSKRHARANNPAVEGYNPERPNSHILYLDANNLYGWAMSQPLPTGGFRWVEDCDGLAGTIKDQPADGSKGFILEVDLEYPQELHDEHNTYPLAPERMVVQKKWMSEYQHGLLEAGVAPAEVKKLVPNLRDKNHYVLHYRNLQLYLSLGMKLKKVHRALRFEQSPWMEPYIRMNTELRKQATSAFEKDLYKLANNSVFGKTMENLRKRVDVKLVRSHEEDKLRRLIASPSFARANIFDDDLVAIQVHKSRLVLNRPVYVGMSILDLSKTLMYDFYYGQLKNQYGDRCQLLYTDTDSLLLEIQTEDVYRDMVAHAGLYDTSDYPREHPLHSVENKKVVGKMTDECAGRPIAEYIGLRPKMYSILEAKGDNIKKAKGVKKCVVKKHIRHKQYREALFEKTTFHHGMDVLRSERHRIYGQRLNKGCPTDRDSGDERLH
;
A
#
# COMPACT_ATOMS: atom_id res chain seq x y z
N MET A 1 -35.38 27.46 14.77
CA MET A 1 -34.96 26.13 15.28
C MET A 1 -34.62 26.34 16.75
N ASP A 2 -35.10 25.44 17.61
CA ASP A 2 -34.85 25.45 19.05
C ASP A 2 -33.44 24.89 19.34
N ASP A 3 -32.65 25.62 20.14
CA ASP A 3 -31.29 25.25 20.52
C ASP A 3 -31.26 24.07 21.51
N HIS A 4 -32.39 23.74 22.16
CA HIS A 4 -32.54 22.55 23.01
C HIS A 4 -33.22 21.37 22.30
N CYS A 5 -33.24 21.35 20.97
CA CYS A 5 -33.90 20.31 20.18
C CYS A 5 -33.48 18.87 20.51
N LEU A 6 -32.22 18.63 20.90
CA LEU A 6 -31.78 17.30 21.35
C LEU A 6 -32.55 16.86 22.60
N ARG A 7 -32.68 17.73 23.61
CA ARG A 7 -33.41 17.42 24.86
C ARG A 7 -34.88 17.13 24.56
N TRP A 8 -35.50 17.89 23.67
CA TRP A 8 -36.88 17.62 23.22
C TRP A 8 -37.00 16.30 22.45
N ALA A 9 -36.05 15.98 21.58
CA ALA A 9 -36.03 14.71 20.86
C ALA A 9 -35.92 13.53 21.84
N LEU A 10 -35.03 13.62 22.85
CA LEU A 10 -34.91 12.59 23.89
C LEU A 10 -36.18 12.47 24.75
N ARG A 11 -36.78 13.60 25.15
CA ARG A 11 -38.08 13.60 25.87
C ARG A 11 -39.15 12.89 25.05
N SER A 12 -39.21 13.15 23.75
CA SER A 12 -40.21 12.53 22.88
C SER A 12 -40.04 11.02 22.76
N ALA A 13 -38.80 10.52 22.84
CA ALA A 13 -38.49 9.10 22.80
C ALA A 13 -38.76 8.39 24.14
N LEU A 14 -38.39 9.03 25.25
CA LEU A 14 -38.48 8.47 26.62
C LEU A 14 -39.88 8.60 27.24
N PHE A 15 -40.58 9.70 26.98
CA PHE A 15 -41.89 10.03 27.56
C PHE A 15 -42.95 10.15 26.46
N GLN A 16 -43.25 9.04 25.78
CA GLN A 16 -44.11 9.05 24.59
C GLN A 16 -45.54 9.49 24.93
N ALA A 17 -46.01 10.55 24.29
CA ALA A 17 -47.39 11.04 24.43
C ALA A 17 -48.33 10.32 23.45
N ALA A 18 -49.41 9.71 23.97
CA ALA A 18 -50.41 8.99 23.17
C ALA A 18 -51.23 9.91 22.26
N GLU A 19 -51.59 11.11 22.74
CA GLU A 19 -52.39 12.09 22.01
C GLU A 19 -51.70 13.44 21.89
N ASN A 20 -51.85 14.07 20.72
CA ASN A 20 -51.28 15.38 20.40
C ASN A 20 -49.76 15.48 20.70
N PRO A 21 -48.92 14.56 20.21
CA PRO A 21 -47.49 14.48 20.56
C PRO A 21 -46.65 15.67 20.09
N HIS A 22 -47.23 16.59 19.32
CA HIS A 22 -46.61 17.85 18.90
C HIS A 22 -46.66 18.93 20.00
N ARG A 23 -47.45 18.75 21.07
CA ARG A 23 -47.61 19.77 22.13
C ARG A 23 -46.54 19.61 23.21
N PRO A 24 -45.72 20.65 23.51
CA PRO A 24 -44.69 20.58 24.54
C PRO A 24 -45.22 20.27 25.94
N THR A 25 -46.45 20.69 26.26
CA THR A 25 -47.12 20.47 27.55
C THR A 25 -47.39 19.00 27.87
N LYS A 26 -47.22 18.10 26.91
CA LYS A 26 -47.37 16.65 27.10
C LYS A 26 -46.10 15.96 27.61
N TYR A 27 -44.97 16.66 27.66
CA TYR A 27 -43.69 16.12 28.10
C TYR A 27 -43.28 16.73 29.45
N PRO A 28 -42.65 15.96 30.35
CA PRO A 28 -42.27 16.44 31.66
C PRO A 28 -41.23 17.57 31.55
N THR A 29 -41.43 18.64 32.32
CA THR A 29 -40.45 19.72 32.48
C THR A 29 -39.29 19.30 33.38
N ALA A 30 -39.57 18.51 34.42
CA ALA A 30 -38.60 17.78 35.23
C ALA A 30 -38.38 16.37 34.63
N ASP A 31 -37.55 16.29 33.59
CA ASP A 31 -37.29 15.07 32.81
C ASP A 31 -36.17 14.17 33.39
N GLY A 32 -35.45 14.63 34.42
CA GLY A 32 -34.34 13.91 35.02
C GLY A 32 -33.08 13.81 34.13
N LEU A 33 -33.04 14.50 32.98
CA LEU A 33 -31.92 14.44 32.05
C LEU A 33 -30.81 15.43 32.45
N ASP A 34 -29.59 14.94 32.61
CA ASP A 34 -28.39 15.73 32.86
C ASP A 34 -27.75 16.20 31.54
N PHE A 35 -27.73 17.53 31.36
CA PHE A 35 -27.07 18.23 30.26
C PHE A 35 -25.96 19.16 30.76
N THR A 36 -25.43 18.92 31.97
CA THR A 36 -24.42 19.79 32.58
C THR A 36 -23.13 19.81 31.75
N GLY A 37 -22.75 21.01 31.29
CA GLY A 37 -21.61 21.22 30.38
C GLY A 37 -21.81 20.58 28.99
N ILE A 38 -23.05 20.52 28.51
CA ILE A 38 -23.41 20.19 27.12
C ILE A 38 -23.87 21.48 26.44
N ASP A 39 -23.32 21.77 25.27
CA ASP A 39 -23.65 22.98 24.53
C ASP A 39 -25.06 22.88 23.91
N ALA A 40 -25.68 24.03 23.66
CA ALA A 40 -26.97 24.15 22.99
C ALA A 40 -26.83 25.16 21.82
N PRO A 41 -27.04 24.74 20.56
CA PRO A 41 -27.37 23.39 20.09
C PRO A 41 -26.25 22.36 20.29
N THR A 42 -26.62 21.15 20.71
CA THR A 42 -25.65 20.11 21.09
C THR A 42 -24.89 19.57 19.87
N PRO A 43 -23.55 19.64 19.85
CA PRO A 43 -22.76 19.07 18.78
C PRO A 43 -22.69 17.54 18.89
N ILE A 44 -22.53 16.85 17.74
CA ILE A 44 -22.44 15.38 17.71
C ILE A 44 -21.28 14.85 18.56
N SER A 45 -20.18 15.61 18.64
CA SER A 45 -19.01 15.27 19.47
C SER A 45 -19.34 15.11 20.96
N GLN A 46 -20.44 15.72 21.44
CA GLN A 46 -20.88 15.64 22.83
C GLN A 46 -21.95 14.57 23.09
N ILE A 47 -22.47 13.88 22.07
CA ILE A 47 -23.50 12.84 22.24
C ILE A 47 -23.00 11.72 23.17
N GLY A 48 -21.77 11.26 23.01
CA GLY A 48 -21.19 10.25 23.92
C GLY A 48 -20.99 10.73 25.36
N LYS A 49 -21.04 12.04 25.63
CA LYS A 49 -21.11 12.58 27.00
C LYS A 49 -22.54 12.52 27.52
N VAL A 50 -23.53 12.90 26.70
CA VAL A 50 -24.97 12.77 27.02
C VAL A 50 -25.34 11.32 27.35
N GLU A 51 -24.87 10.35 26.53
CA GLU A 51 -25.07 8.91 26.76
C GLU A 51 -24.57 8.48 28.14
N ARG A 52 -23.36 8.90 28.52
CA ARG A 52 -22.74 8.55 29.81
C ARG A 52 -23.42 9.22 31.00
N GLN A 53 -23.83 10.48 30.87
CA GLN A 53 -24.50 11.22 31.95
C GLN A 53 -25.91 10.67 32.25
N ASN A 54 -26.56 10.09 31.24
CA ASN A 54 -27.97 9.69 31.33
C ASN A 54 -28.17 8.17 31.23
N ASN A 55 -27.09 7.38 31.11
CA ASN A 55 -27.13 5.94 30.82
C ASN A 55 -28.04 5.59 29.62
N LEU A 56 -27.89 6.33 28.53
CA LEU A 56 -28.66 6.13 27.30
C LEU A 56 -27.79 5.55 26.19
N ALA A 57 -28.43 4.88 25.24
CA ALA A 57 -27.82 4.46 24.00
C ALA A 57 -28.45 5.22 22.82
N ILE A 58 -27.71 6.16 22.23
CA ILE A 58 -28.22 7.10 21.24
C ILE A 58 -27.52 6.85 19.90
N ASN A 59 -28.31 6.70 18.83
CA ASN A 59 -27.81 6.73 17.47
C ASN A 59 -28.21 8.04 16.81
N VAL A 60 -27.31 8.64 16.03
CA VAL A 60 -27.58 9.86 15.26
C VAL A 60 -27.32 9.61 13.79
N PHE A 61 -28.35 9.81 12.98
CA PHE A 61 -28.31 9.73 11.53
C PHE A 61 -28.46 11.13 10.93
N GLY A 62 -28.07 11.32 9.68
CA GLY A 62 -28.29 12.56 8.94
C GLY A 62 -28.82 12.31 7.54
N TRP A 63 -28.94 13.37 6.75
CA TRP A 63 -29.42 13.30 5.38
C TRP A 63 -28.47 14.02 4.40
N ASP A 64 -27.84 13.25 3.51
CA ASP A 64 -27.06 13.75 2.37
C ASP A 64 -27.27 12.81 1.18
N LYS A 65 -28.16 13.22 0.26
CA LYS A 65 -28.62 12.38 -0.87
C LYS A 65 -29.05 10.97 -0.38
N GLY A 66 -29.77 10.96 0.73
CA GLY A 66 -30.20 9.77 1.48
C GLY A 66 -29.64 9.75 2.91
N VAL A 67 -30.09 8.79 3.71
CA VAL A 67 -29.70 8.69 5.13
C VAL A 67 -28.23 8.28 5.25
N ILE A 68 -27.51 8.94 6.14
CA ILE A 68 -26.11 8.64 6.49
C ILE A 68 -25.97 8.47 8.00
N VAL A 69 -24.87 7.85 8.43
CA VAL A 69 -24.59 7.62 9.85
C VAL A 69 -23.64 8.70 10.38
N HIS A 70 -23.99 9.34 11.48
CA HIS A 70 -23.13 10.30 12.17
C HIS A 70 -22.58 9.74 13.49
N HIS A 71 -23.41 9.02 14.23
CA HIS A 71 -23.04 8.42 15.50
C HIS A 71 -23.83 7.13 15.72
N VAL A 72 -23.15 6.09 16.19
CA VAL A 72 -23.79 4.87 16.69
C VAL A 72 -23.27 4.66 18.10
N SER A 73 -24.20 4.36 19.01
CA SER A 73 -23.89 4.14 20.41
C SER A 73 -22.88 3.01 20.60
N LYS A 74 -22.00 3.16 21.58
CA LYS A 74 -21.05 2.11 22.00
C LYS A 74 -21.55 1.26 23.17
N GLN A 75 -22.75 1.53 23.68
CA GLN A 75 -23.37 0.73 24.73
C GLN A 75 -23.62 -0.72 24.25
N PRO A 76 -23.87 -1.70 25.15
CA PRO A 76 -24.23 -3.07 24.77
C PRO A 76 -25.45 -3.11 23.82
N GLU A 77 -25.54 -4.08 22.91
CA GLU A 77 -26.63 -4.12 21.90
C GLU A 77 -28.01 -4.40 22.52
N GLU A 78 -28.04 -4.95 23.74
CA GLU A 78 -29.24 -5.25 24.51
C GLU A 78 -29.93 -3.97 25.03
N GLU A 79 -29.20 -2.87 25.14
CA GLU A 79 -29.74 -1.58 25.60
C GLU A 79 -30.60 -0.92 24.53
N ALA A 80 -31.82 -0.50 24.90
CA ALA A 80 -32.78 0.10 23.98
C ALA A 80 -32.20 1.36 23.30
N ARG A 81 -32.14 1.34 21.96
CA ARG A 81 -31.55 2.41 21.16
C ARG A 81 -32.55 3.53 20.86
N ILE A 82 -32.14 4.77 21.15
CA ILE A 82 -32.84 5.98 20.71
C ILE A 82 -32.24 6.45 19.38
N ASN A 83 -32.97 6.22 18.30
CA ASN A 83 -32.56 6.62 16.96
C ASN A 83 -33.00 8.08 16.68
N LEU A 84 -32.05 8.97 16.41
CA LEU A 84 -32.28 10.39 16.11
C LEU A 84 -31.85 10.73 14.68
N LEU A 85 -32.56 11.64 14.04
CA LEU A 85 -32.19 12.23 12.75
C LEU A 85 -31.75 13.69 12.99
N LEU A 86 -30.57 14.02 12.50
CA LEU A 86 -30.02 15.37 12.47
C LEU A 86 -30.33 16.01 11.12
N ILE A 87 -31.08 17.10 11.16
CA ILE A 87 -31.43 17.87 9.98
C ILE A 87 -30.63 19.17 9.99
N GLU A 88 -29.92 19.43 8.89
CA GLU A 88 -29.20 20.68 8.68
C GLU A 88 -30.02 21.59 7.76
N LYS A 89 -30.30 22.82 8.18
CA LYS A 89 -30.90 23.86 7.34
C LYS A 89 -30.20 25.19 7.59
N ALA A 90 -29.56 25.75 6.56
CA ALA A 90 -28.85 27.03 6.61
C ALA A 90 -27.85 27.14 7.78
N GLY A 91 -27.05 26.08 8.00
CA GLY A 91 -26.02 26.05 9.06
C GLY A 91 -26.55 25.84 10.48
N LYS A 92 -27.86 25.63 10.67
CA LYS A 92 -28.45 25.23 11.95
C LYS A 92 -28.80 23.75 11.94
N PHE A 93 -28.47 23.08 13.04
CA PHE A 93 -28.75 21.66 13.26
C PHE A 93 -30.00 21.48 14.11
N HIS A 94 -30.82 20.49 13.78
CA HIS A 94 -32.01 20.13 14.54
C HIS A 94 -32.14 18.63 14.70
N TYR A 95 -32.23 18.16 15.94
CA TYR A 95 -32.46 16.74 16.26
C TYR A 95 -33.96 16.44 16.25
N THR A 96 -34.33 15.33 15.63
CA THR A 96 -35.68 14.77 15.69
C THR A 96 -35.62 13.27 15.98
N TRP A 97 -36.61 12.75 16.70
CA TRP A 97 -36.68 11.33 17.02
C TRP A 97 -37.23 10.51 15.85
N ILE A 98 -36.54 9.42 15.52
CA ILE A 98 -36.95 8.46 14.50
C ILE A 98 -37.83 7.39 15.16
N LYS A 99 -39.16 7.56 15.03
CA LYS A 99 -40.15 6.60 15.58
C LYS A 99 -40.07 5.21 14.96
N ASN A 100 -39.72 5.14 13.67
CA ASN A 100 -39.59 3.88 12.94
C ASN A 100 -38.45 4.00 11.93
N PHE A 101 -37.34 3.36 12.24
CA PHE A 101 -36.11 3.42 11.44
C PHE A 101 -36.28 2.81 10.05
N ASN A 102 -36.94 1.66 9.96
CA ASN A 102 -37.18 0.98 8.70
C ASN A 102 -38.08 1.80 7.75
N ARG A 103 -39.07 2.52 8.29
CA ARG A 103 -39.94 3.41 7.52
C ARG A 103 -39.18 4.62 6.95
N LEU A 104 -38.22 5.17 7.69
CA LEU A 104 -37.39 6.28 7.21
C LEU A 104 -36.55 5.87 5.99
N LEU A 105 -36.14 4.61 5.93
CA LEU A 105 -35.29 4.06 4.87
C LEU A 105 -36.08 3.38 3.73
N TYR A 106 -37.41 3.36 3.82
CA TYR A 106 -38.28 2.65 2.88
C TYR A 106 -38.06 3.06 1.41
N ASP A 107 -37.97 4.37 1.16
CA ASP A 107 -37.81 4.92 -0.20
C ASP A 107 -36.39 4.75 -0.77
N GLN A 108 -35.45 4.16 -0.02
CA GLN A 108 -34.08 3.92 -0.51
C GLN A 108 -33.98 2.71 -1.45
N SER A 109 -35.05 1.95 -1.60
CA SER A 109 -35.08 0.77 -2.46
C SER A 109 -36.20 0.89 -3.49
N LYS A 110 -35.93 0.51 -4.75
CA LYS A 110 -36.93 0.51 -5.82
C LYS A 110 -38.09 -0.47 -5.55
N HIS A 111 -37.88 -1.43 -4.64
CA HIS A 111 -38.86 -2.43 -4.24
C HIS A 111 -39.67 -1.94 -3.03
N ARG A 112 -40.99 -1.88 -3.19
CA ARG A 112 -41.97 -1.38 -2.21
C ARG A 112 -42.34 -2.43 -1.14
N GLU A 113 -41.35 -3.18 -0.68
CA GLU A 113 -41.53 -4.22 0.35
C GLU A 113 -40.97 -3.75 1.69
N LYS A 114 -41.49 -4.31 2.79
CA LYS A 114 -40.97 -4.05 4.13
C LYS A 114 -39.53 -4.59 4.22
N LYS A 115 -38.59 -3.75 4.64
CA LYS A 115 -37.18 -4.12 4.85
C LYS A 115 -36.74 -3.85 6.28
N HIS A 116 -35.72 -4.57 6.72
CA HIS A 116 -35.05 -4.47 8.02
C HIS A 116 -33.64 -3.93 7.81
N PHE A 117 -33.32 -2.77 8.38
CA PHE A 117 -32.06 -2.08 8.11
C PHE A 117 -31.07 -2.19 9.26
N CYS A 118 -29.80 -2.42 8.93
CA CYS A 118 -28.72 -2.34 9.91
C CYS A 118 -28.40 -0.88 10.24
N GLU A 119 -28.43 -0.51 11.51
CA GLU A 119 -28.13 0.84 11.99
C GLU A 119 -26.66 1.26 11.75
N ARG A 120 -25.75 0.30 11.55
CA ARG A 120 -24.32 0.58 11.32
C ARG A 120 -23.96 0.79 9.86
N CYS A 121 -24.50 -0.02 8.94
CA CYS A 121 -24.15 0.03 7.52
C CYS A 121 -25.27 0.61 6.64
N LEU A 122 -26.48 0.76 7.18
CA LEU A 122 -27.71 1.13 6.47
C LEU A 122 -28.10 0.19 5.33
N HIS A 123 -27.57 -1.03 5.30
CA HIS A 123 -28.01 -2.06 4.37
C HIS A 123 -29.36 -2.63 4.81
N GLY A 124 -30.26 -2.85 3.84
CA GLY A 124 -31.63 -3.29 4.07
C GLY A 124 -31.86 -4.73 3.64
N TYR A 125 -32.32 -5.55 4.56
CA TYR A 125 -32.64 -6.96 4.41
C TYR A 125 -34.15 -7.18 4.24
N SER A 126 -34.56 -8.19 3.47
CA SER A 126 -35.99 -8.53 3.32
C SER A 126 -36.58 -9.20 4.55
N ARG A 127 -35.74 -9.88 5.35
CA ARG A 127 -36.13 -10.58 6.58
C ARG A 127 -35.27 -10.14 7.77
N GLU A 128 -35.82 -10.25 8.97
CA GLU A 128 -35.18 -9.84 10.22
C GLU A 128 -34.03 -10.78 10.64
N ASP A 129 -34.18 -12.08 10.43
CA ASP A 129 -33.15 -13.07 10.76
C ASP A 129 -31.86 -12.88 9.93
N LEU A 130 -31.98 -12.42 8.68
CA LEU A 130 -30.83 -12.04 7.86
C LEU A 130 -30.08 -10.84 8.43
N LEU A 131 -30.81 -9.86 8.98
CA LEU A 131 -30.20 -8.73 9.67
C LEU A 131 -29.46 -9.19 10.94
N GLU A 132 -30.07 -10.07 11.74
CA GLU A 132 -29.41 -10.61 12.94
C GLU A 132 -28.14 -11.39 12.60
N ALA A 133 -28.16 -12.19 11.53
CA ALA A 133 -26.96 -12.88 11.04
C ALA A 133 -25.87 -11.91 10.54
N HIS A 134 -26.26 -10.75 9.99
CA HIS A 134 -25.36 -9.72 9.50
C HIS A 134 -24.66 -8.92 10.61
N ARG A 135 -25.34 -8.61 11.73
CA ARG A 135 -24.84 -7.71 12.79
C ARG A 135 -23.42 -8.07 13.28
N PRO A 136 -23.07 -9.34 13.57
CA PRO A 136 -21.72 -9.71 14.03
C PRO A 136 -20.64 -9.51 12.96
N GLU A 137 -21.00 -9.60 11.68
CA GLU A 137 -20.07 -9.44 10.55
C GLU A 137 -19.89 -7.97 10.14
N CYS A 138 -20.87 -7.11 10.47
CA CYS A 138 -20.87 -5.70 10.14
C CYS A 138 -19.83 -4.90 10.93
N LYS A 139 -18.72 -4.55 10.26
CA LYS A 139 -17.63 -3.77 10.86
C LYS A 139 -17.69 -2.27 10.55
N GLY A 140 -18.28 -1.84 9.43
CA GLY A 140 -18.24 -0.43 8.99
C GLY A 140 -16.83 0.05 8.56
N ILE A 141 -16.66 1.35 8.25
CA ILE A 141 -15.39 1.99 7.81
C ILE A 141 -14.41 2.12 8.98
N GLY A 142 -13.30 1.38 8.97
CA GLY A 142 -12.31 1.46 10.05
C GLY A 142 -12.92 1.14 11.42
N GLN A 143 -13.91 0.23 11.47
CA GLN A 143 -14.75 -0.07 12.65
C GLN A 143 -15.81 0.99 13.01
N THR A 144 -15.93 2.06 12.23
CA THR A 144 -16.92 3.14 12.39
C THR A 144 -18.12 2.91 11.49
N ALA A 145 -19.33 3.17 11.97
CA ALA A 145 -20.55 3.04 11.18
C ALA A 145 -20.55 4.03 9.98
N ALA A 146 -21.05 3.58 8.83
CA ALA A 146 -21.11 4.37 7.60
C ALA A 146 -22.07 3.72 6.60
N ARG A 147 -22.67 4.51 5.70
CA ARG A 147 -23.55 3.97 4.66
C ARG A 147 -22.74 3.12 3.67
N VAL A 148 -23.06 1.85 3.55
CA VAL A 148 -22.48 0.94 2.56
C VAL A 148 -23.38 0.89 1.33
N GLU A 149 -22.78 1.05 0.16
CA GLU A 149 -23.45 0.98 -1.13
C GLU A 149 -22.78 -0.10 -1.98
N MET A 150 -23.60 -1.00 -2.53
CA MET A 150 -23.14 -1.97 -3.51
C MET A 150 -23.17 -1.32 -4.90
N PRO A 151 -22.21 -1.64 -5.79
CA PRO A 151 -22.22 -1.17 -7.15
C PRO A 151 -23.49 -1.66 -7.89
N PRO A 152 -23.92 -0.96 -8.95
CA PRO A 152 -24.95 -1.51 -9.84
C PRO A 152 -24.43 -2.77 -10.53
N GLU A 153 -25.35 -3.59 -11.04
CA GLU A 153 -25.00 -4.70 -11.92
C GLU A 153 -24.09 -4.21 -13.06
N GLY A 154 -22.98 -4.90 -13.23
CA GLY A 154 -21.98 -4.51 -14.21
C GLY A 154 -20.69 -5.29 -14.04
N LYS A 155 -19.80 -5.08 -15.01
CA LYS A 155 -18.49 -5.71 -15.03
C LYS A 155 -17.40 -4.65 -15.01
N LEU A 156 -16.34 -4.93 -14.26
CA LEU A 156 -15.11 -4.18 -14.28
C LEU A 156 -14.29 -4.61 -15.50
N THR A 157 -14.06 -3.66 -16.41
CA THR A 157 -13.30 -3.82 -17.65
C THR A 157 -12.31 -2.67 -17.82
N PHE A 158 -11.36 -2.80 -18.74
CA PHE A 158 -10.49 -1.68 -19.10
C PHE A 158 -11.30 -0.59 -19.82
N GLN A 159 -11.34 0.61 -19.24
CA GLN A 159 -12.08 1.76 -19.80
C GLN A 159 -11.19 3.00 -20.04
N ASN A 160 -9.98 3.00 -19.48
CA ASN A 160 -9.10 4.17 -19.41
C ASN A 160 -8.26 4.35 -20.68
N HIS A 161 -8.89 4.26 -21.86
CA HIS A 161 -8.20 4.35 -23.15
C HIS A 161 -7.46 5.68 -23.37
N HIS A 162 -7.93 6.77 -22.76
CA HIS A 162 -7.28 8.07 -22.83
C HIS A 162 -5.88 8.09 -22.19
N LYS A 163 -5.61 7.22 -21.23
CA LYS A 163 -4.29 7.13 -20.57
C LYS A 163 -3.21 6.48 -21.45
N GLN A 164 -3.59 5.98 -22.63
CA GLN A 164 -2.66 5.52 -23.65
C GLN A 164 -1.96 6.68 -24.36
N LEU A 165 -2.54 7.88 -24.28
CA LEU A 165 -1.93 9.08 -24.85
C LEU A 165 -0.87 9.64 -23.92
N PRO A 166 0.26 10.11 -24.48
CA PRO A 166 1.25 10.85 -23.70
C PRO A 166 0.62 12.08 -23.04
N ALA A 167 0.97 12.34 -21.79
CA ALA A 167 0.71 13.62 -21.15
C ALA A 167 1.25 14.76 -22.05
N PRO A 168 0.45 15.80 -22.36
CA PRO A 168 0.86 16.86 -23.28
C PRO A 168 2.11 17.61 -22.85
N TYR A 169 2.19 17.90 -21.55
CA TYR A 169 3.31 18.53 -20.87
C TYR A 169 3.55 17.81 -19.54
N ILE A 170 4.80 17.73 -19.14
CA ILE A 170 5.24 17.23 -17.84
C ILE A 170 6.34 18.14 -17.30
N ILE A 171 6.35 18.36 -16.00
CA ILE A 171 7.35 19.18 -15.33
C ILE A 171 8.12 18.27 -14.37
N TYR A 172 9.43 18.28 -14.45
CA TYR A 172 10.32 17.58 -13.52
C TYR A 172 10.97 18.61 -12.61
N ALA A 173 11.00 18.36 -11.31
CA ALA A 173 11.48 19.33 -10.34
C ALA A 173 12.17 18.66 -9.15
N ASP A 174 13.02 19.43 -8.48
CA ASP A 174 13.67 19.06 -7.23
C ASP A 174 13.94 20.29 -6.35
N PHE A 175 14.08 20.09 -5.05
CA PHE A 175 14.46 21.12 -4.07
C PHE A 175 15.75 20.74 -3.37
N GLU A 176 16.54 21.76 -3.04
CA GLU A 176 17.55 21.64 -2.00
C GLU A 176 17.12 22.36 -0.73
N ALA A 177 17.63 21.87 0.40
CA ALA A 177 17.31 22.42 1.71
C ALA A 177 18.56 22.63 2.57
N LEU A 178 18.58 23.75 3.30
CA LEU A 178 19.54 23.98 4.38
C LEU A 178 19.21 23.07 5.58
N THR A 179 20.21 22.43 6.16
CA THR A 179 20.05 21.60 7.37
C THR A 179 20.49 22.36 8.63
N THR A 180 19.60 23.21 9.13
CA THR A 180 19.86 24.01 10.35
C THR A 180 19.87 23.11 11.59
N LYS A 181 20.88 23.24 12.44
CA LYS A 181 21.02 22.39 13.65
C LYS A 181 19.98 22.75 14.71
N VAL A 182 19.45 21.74 15.40
CA VAL A 182 18.50 21.91 16.51
C VAL A 182 19.12 21.32 17.77
N GLU A 183 19.22 22.14 18.82
CA GLU A 183 19.66 21.69 20.14
C GLU A 183 18.52 20.98 20.89
N GLY A 184 18.89 19.99 21.68
CA GLY A 184 17.96 19.20 22.48
C GLY A 184 18.71 18.44 23.57
N PRO A 185 18.03 17.97 24.62
CA PRO A 185 18.68 17.31 25.76
C PRO A 185 19.39 16.02 25.34
N GLU A 186 20.48 15.70 26.02
CA GLU A 186 21.09 14.37 25.91
C GLU A 186 20.16 13.32 26.53
N LEU A 187 19.96 12.21 25.82
CA LEU A 187 19.05 11.15 26.22
C LEU A 187 19.83 9.88 26.55
N ASP A 188 19.37 9.14 27.54
CA ASP A 188 19.99 7.91 28.04
C ASP A 188 20.15 6.85 26.91
N PRO A 189 21.39 6.47 26.54
CA PRO A 189 21.66 5.52 25.46
C PRO A 189 21.25 4.08 25.80
N GLN A 190 20.93 3.77 27.05
CA GLN A 190 20.44 2.46 27.48
C GLN A 190 18.92 2.34 27.40
N LYS A 191 18.21 3.38 26.95
CA LYS A 191 16.75 3.40 26.81
C LYS A 191 16.33 3.79 25.40
N SER A 192 15.15 3.32 25.01
CA SER A 192 14.54 3.74 23.76
C SER A 192 14.10 5.21 23.85
N ASN A 193 14.59 6.05 22.94
CA ASN A 193 14.41 7.50 22.99
C ASN A 193 14.46 8.14 21.59
N THR A 194 14.01 9.39 21.47
CA THR A 194 13.99 10.16 20.21
C THR A 194 14.43 11.60 20.45
N ARG A 195 15.41 12.09 19.68
CA ARG A 195 15.91 13.48 19.73
C ARG A 195 15.91 14.10 18.34
N ARG A 196 15.39 15.33 18.21
CA ARG A 196 15.53 16.13 16.97
C ARG A 196 16.97 16.69 16.87
N THR A 197 17.56 16.63 15.69
CA THR A 197 18.97 17.01 15.46
C THR A 197 19.14 18.16 14.47
N GLN A 198 18.25 18.25 13.48
CA GLN A 198 18.30 19.26 12.43
C GLN A 198 16.90 19.57 11.91
N HIS A 199 16.73 20.75 11.33
CA HIS A 199 15.53 21.23 10.66
C HIS A 199 15.87 21.61 9.22
N HIS A 200 15.07 21.14 8.27
CA HIS A 200 15.31 21.33 6.85
C HIS A 200 14.45 22.48 6.30
N LEU A 201 15.10 23.47 5.68
CA LEU A 201 14.46 24.65 5.10
C LEU A 201 14.76 24.70 3.60
N ALA A 202 13.73 24.75 2.75
CA ALA A 202 13.92 24.90 1.31
C ALA A 202 14.76 26.15 1.01
N CYS A 203 15.81 25.99 0.21
CA CYS A 203 16.73 27.09 -0.11
C CYS A 203 16.92 27.29 -1.62
N SER A 204 16.71 26.26 -2.44
CA SER A 204 16.66 26.40 -3.89
C SER A 204 15.75 25.36 -4.53
N TYR A 205 15.38 25.61 -5.79
CA TYR A 205 14.72 24.64 -6.64
C TYR A 205 15.26 24.72 -8.07
N CYS A 206 15.06 23.64 -8.81
CA CYS A 206 15.16 23.61 -10.24
C CYS A 206 13.94 22.89 -10.82
N TYR A 207 13.48 23.29 -12.01
CA TYR A 207 12.57 22.47 -12.79
C TYR A 207 12.82 22.56 -14.30
N VAL A 208 12.42 21.52 -15.03
CA VAL A 208 12.41 21.48 -16.49
C VAL A 208 11.04 21.03 -16.99
N LYS A 209 10.52 21.75 -17.99
CA LYS A 209 9.25 21.44 -18.66
C LYS A 209 9.54 20.67 -19.96
N VAL A 210 8.88 19.52 -20.12
CA VAL A 210 9.02 18.63 -21.27
C VAL A 210 7.66 18.46 -21.95
N ARG A 211 7.61 18.66 -23.26
CA ARG A 211 6.41 18.48 -24.08
C ARG A 211 6.34 17.06 -24.65
N CYS A 212 5.14 16.61 -25.02
CA CYS A 212 4.90 15.25 -25.52
C CYS A 212 5.70 14.83 -26.77
N ASP A 213 6.29 15.78 -27.50
CA ASP A 213 7.18 15.54 -28.64
C ASP A 213 8.67 15.56 -28.28
N GLY A 214 9.01 15.62 -26.99
CA GLY A 214 10.37 15.65 -26.48
C GLY A 214 11.02 17.04 -26.48
N LYS A 215 10.32 18.08 -26.95
CA LYS A 215 10.84 19.45 -26.85
C LYS A 215 10.82 19.94 -25.42
N THR A 216 11.85 20.67 -25.03
CA THR A 216 12.03 21.22 -23.69
C THR A 216 12.36 22.71 -23.76
N GLU A 217 12.06 23.42 -22.68
CA GLU A 217 12.50 24.81 -22.45
C GLU A 217 13.62 24.83 -21.41
N ALA A 218 14.42 25.90 -21.36
CA ALA A 218 15.56 25.98 -20.45
C ALA A 218 15.15 25.71 -18.99
N PRO A 219 15.97 24.96 -18.20
CA PRO A 219 15.69 24.75 -16.79
C PRO A 219 15.54 26.08 -16.07
N VAL A 220 14.53 26.16 -15.21
CA VAL A 220 14.27 27.33 -14.37
C VAL A 220 14.87 27.04 -12.99
N GLU A 221 15.79 27.89 -12.56
CA GLU A 221 16.54 27.76 -11.31
C GLU A 221 16.27 28.98 -10.42
N TYR A 222 16.19 28.76 -9.11
CA TYR A 222 16.06 29.82 -8.13
C TYR A 222 16.68 29.40 -6.80
N ARG A 223 17.38 30.33 -6.14
CA ARG A 223 17.91 30.15 -4.78
C ARG A 223 17.52 31.36 -3.92
N GLY A 224 16.82 31.10 -2.82
CA GLY A 224 16.32 32.12 -1.90
C GLY A 224 15.50 31.54 -0.74
N PRO A 225 15.26 32.30 0.34
CA PRO A 225 14.55 31.82 1.53
C PRO A 225 13.06 31.49 1.29
N ASP A 226 12.50 31.99 0.20
CA ASP A 226 11.13 31.79 -0.27
C ASP A 226 11.04 30.81 -1.45
N ALA A 227 12.05 29.95 -1.63
CA ALA A 227 12.15 29.00 -2.75
C ALA A 227 10.84 28.21 -3.00
N ALA A 228 10.21 27.65 -1.96
CA ALA A 228 8.98 26.88 -2.11
C ALA A 228 7.79 27.74 -2.60
N GLU A 229 7.72 29.01 -2.21
CA GLU A 229 6.68 29.94 -2.66
C GLU A 229 6.91 30.38 -4.11
N GLN A 230 8.15 30.79 -4.44
CA GLN A 230 8.53 31.18 -5.79
C GLN A 230 8.35 30.05 -6.78
N PHE A 231 8.64 28.81 -6.37
CA PHE A 231 8.39 27.63 -7.17
C PHE A 231 6.91 27.49 -7.53
N LEU A 232 6.01 27.58 -6.54
CA LEU A 232 4.58 27.46 -6.78
C LEU A 232 4.05 28.57 -7.69
N ARG A 233 4.55 29.82 -7.54
CA ARG A 233 4.21 30.94 -8.43
C ARG A 233 4.70 30.71 -9.85
N ALA A 234 5.93 30.23 -10.01
CA ALA A 234 6.50 29.88 -11.32
C ALA A 234 5.67 28.79 -12.01
N LEU A 235 5.27 27.74 -11.29
CA LEU A 235 4.40 26.70 -11.86
C LEU A 235 3.01 27.21 -12.27
N GLN A 236 2.46 28.23 -11.60
CA GLN A 236 1.18 28.84 -12.00
C GLN A 236 1.29 29.68 -13.27
N GLU A 237 2.46 30.27 -13.55
CA GLU A 237 2.75 30.88 -14.85
C GLU A 237 2.83 29.79 -15.93
N GLU A 238 3.54 28.70 -15.65
CA GLU A 238 3.64 27.56 -16.56
C GLU A 238 2.27 26.94 -16.87
N GLU A 239 1.42 26.80 -15.85
CA GLU A 239 0.04 26.34 -16.01
C GLU A 239 -0.75 27.24 -16.97
N ARG A 240 -0.65 28.57 -16.81
CA ARG A 240 -1.35 29.54 -17.68
C ARG A 240 -0.87 29.44 -19.13
N GLY A 241 0.44 29.43 -19.35
CA GLY A 241 1.02 29.29 -20.69
C GLY A 241 0.61 27.97 -21.36
N ILE A 242 0.60 26.86 -20.62
CA ILE A 242 0.13 25.57 -21.14
C ILE A 242 -1.37 25.61 -21.46
N GLN A 243 -2.20 26.24 -20.62
CA GLN A 243 -3.63 26.37 -20.88
C GLN A 243 -3.95 27.16 -22.15
N GLU A 244 -3.18 28.21 -22.45
CA GLU A 244 -3.30 28.98 -23.69
C GLU A 244 -2.97 28.12 -24.93
N VAL A 245 -1.92 27.30 -24.85
CA VAL A 245 -1.59 26.35 -25.94
C VAL A 245 -2.71 25.31 -26.10
N LEU A 246 -3.25 24.79 -25.00
CA LEU A 246 -4.34 23.81 -25.04
C LEU A 246 -5.66 24.41 -25.56
N ALA A 247 -5.86 25.72 -25.42
CA ALA A 247 -7.04 26.42 -25.92
C ALA A 247 -7.01 26.57 -27.45
N ASN A 248 -5.80 26.54 -28.04
CA ASN A 248 -5.56 26.75 -29.46
C ASN A 248 -4.94 25.48 -30.10
N PRO A 249 -5.72 24.39 -30.26
CA PRO A 249 -5.20 23.13 -30.79
C PRO A 249 -4.66 23.29 -32.21
N GLN A 250 -3.49 22.70 -32.47
CA GLN A 250 -2.86 22.72 -33.79
C GLN A 250 -3.73 21.98 -34.83
N ALA A 251 -3.84 22.56 -36.02
CA ALA A 251 -4.56 21.94 -37.13
C ALA A 251 -3.94 20.58 -37.50
N MET A 252 -4.80 19.61 -37.84
CA MET A 252 -4.40 18.27 -38.25
C MET A 252 -3.55 18.32 -39.53
N ARG A 253 -2.40 17.63 -39.50
CA ARG A 253 -1.49 17.46 -40.62
C ARG A 253 -1.48 15.98 -41.00
N MET A 254 -1.83 15.68 -42.25
CA MET A 254 -1.86 14.32 -42.79
C MET A 254 -0.94 14.23 -44.00
N THR A 255 -0.09 13.21 -44.02
CA THR A 255 0.70 12.80 -45.19
C THR A 255 -0.12 11.88 -46.11
N SER A 256 0.36 11.62 -47.32
CA SER A 256 -0.31 10.66 -48.23
C SER A 256 -0.41 9.25 -47.61
N ALA A 257 0.59 8.83 -46.84
CA ALA A 257 0.56 7.55 -46.12
C ALA A 257 -0.49 7.53 -44.99
N ASP A 258 -0.68 8.66 -44.29
CA ASP A 258 -1.72 8.77 -43.26
C ASP A 258 -3.13 8.65 -43.84
N TRP A 259 -3.35 9.24 -45.03
CA TRP A 259 -4.60 9.12 -45.75
C TRP A 259 -4.90 7.68 -46.16
N GLU A 260 -3.89 6.96 -46.66
CA GLU A 260 -4.01 5.55 -47.02
C GLU A 260 -4.28 4.68 -45.78
N SER A 261 -3.53 4.92 -44.69
CA SER A 261 -3.75 4.27 -43.40
C SER A 261 -5.16 4.50 -42.85
N HIS A 262 -5.71 5.71 -43.00
CA HIS A 262 -7.07 6.00 -42.55
C HIS A 262 -8.13 5.27 -43.40
N ARG A 263 -7.96 5.26 -44.73
CA ARG A 263 -8.91 4.61 -45.65
C ARG A 263 -8.97 3.10 -45.49
N THR A 264 -7.82 2.49 -45.21
CA THR A 264 -7.69 1.02 -45.05
C THR A 264 -7.94 0.56 -43.62
N ALA A 265 -8.10 1.48 -42.65
CA ALA A 265 -8.34 1.13 -41.26
C ALA A 265 -9.70 0.45 -41.06
N SER A 266 -9.68 -0.75 -40.48
CA SER A 266 -10.88 -1.51 -40.09
C SER A 266 -11.18 -1.46 -38.59
N ARG A 267 -10.20 -1.04 -37.77
CA ARG A 267 -10.26 -1.03 -36.30
C ARG A 267 -9.90 0.34 -35.75
N CYS A 268 -10.54 0.71 -34.65
CA CYS A 268 -10.26 1.94 -33.93
C CYS A 268 -8.90 1.84 -33.23
N HIS A 269 -7.97 2.75 -33.51
CA HIS A 269 -6.64 2.73 -32.89
C HIS A 269 -6.65 2.99 -31.36
N VAL A 270 -7.79 3.41 -30.79
CA VAL A 270 -7.95 3.75 -29.36
C VAL A 270 -8.44 2.56 -28.54
N CYS A 271 -9.53 1.92 -28.98
CA CYS A 271 -10.15 0.82 -28.27
C CYS A 271 -9.95 -0.55 -28.93
N ASP A 272 -9.33 -0.56 -30.11
CA ASP A 272 -9.10 -1.73 -30.95
C ASP A 272 -10.38 -2.47 -31.38
N LYS A 273 -11.57 -1.87 -31.21
CA LYS A 273 -12.82 -2.46 -31.73
C LYS A 273 -13.03 -2.12 -33.22
N PRO A 274 -13.77 -2.94 -33.98
CA PRO A 274 -14.15 -2.63 -35.36
C PRO A 274 -14.77 -1.24 -35.50
N LEU A 275 -14.44 -0.50 -36.57
CA LEU A 275 -14.95 0.86 -36.82
C LEU A 275 -16.39 0.88 -37.32
N GLU A 276 -16.81 -0.14 -38.09
CA GLU A 276 -18.20 -0.33 -38.57
C GLU A 276 -18.83 0.95 -39.16
N GLY A 277 -18.04 1.77 -39.85
CA GLY A 277 -18.49 3.03 -40.46
C GLY A 277 -18.33 4.29 -39.60
N ASP A 278 -18.10 4.18 -38.28
CA ASP A 278 -17.74 5.29 -37.39
C ASP A 278 -16.21 5.48 -37.39
N SER A 279 -15.71 6.06 -38.48
CA SER A 279 -14.27 6.34 -38.68
C SER A 279 -14.00 7.84 -38.72
N VAL A 280 -13.69 8.42 -37.56
CA VAL A 280 -13.18 9.79 -37.46
C VAL A 280 -11.65 9.81 -37.39
N ARG A 281 -11.05 10.93 -37.77
CA ARG A 281 -9.59 11.13 -37.75
C ARG A 281 -9.17 11.72 -36.41
N ASP A 282 -8.40 10.97 -35.61
CA ASP A 282 -7.76 11.49 -34.40
C ASP A 282 -6.39 12.09 -34.71
N HIS A 283 -6.02 13.13 -33.96
CA HIS A 283 -4.71 13.76 -34.08
C HIS A 283 -4.24 14.35 -32.75
N CYS A 284 -2.94 14.57 -32.64
CA CYS A 284 -2.36 15.25 -31.50
C CYS A 284 -2.64 16.76 -31.57
N HIS A 285 -3.40 17.29 -30.63
CA HIS A 285 -3.70 18.73 -30.55
C HIS A 285 -2.47 19.62 -30.30
N ILE A 286 -1.35 19.04 -29.85
CA ILE A 286 -0.09 19.78 -29.62
C ILE A 286 0.77 19.86 -30.88
N THR A 287 0.84 18.78 -31.67
CA THR A 287 1.77 18.69 -32.80
C THR A 287 1.07 18.72 -34.17
N GLY A 288 -0.25 18.57 -34.20
CA GLY A 288 -1.04 18.40 -35.42
C GLY A 288 -0.93 17.01 -36.04
N LYS A 289 -0.03 16.12 -35.58
CA LYS A 289 0.18 14.80 -36.21
C LYS A 289 -1.05 13.91 -36.07
N TYR A 290 -1.49 13.33 -37.20
CA TYR A 290 -2.48 12.26 -37.24
C TYR A 290 -2.02 11.05 -36.41
N ARG A 291 -2.98 10.41 -35.73
CA ARG A 291 -2.72 9.24 -34.85
C ARG A 291 -3.38 7.97 -35.35
N GLY A 292 -4.56 8.08 -35.95
CA GLY A 292 -5.29 6.92 -36.44
C GLY A 292 -6.79 7.16 -36.59
N ALA A 293 -7.46 6.17 -37.18
CA ALA A 293 -8.90 6.13 -37.26
C ALA A 293 -9.48 5.76 -35.88
N ALA A 294 -10.55 6.43 -35.47
CA ALA A 294 -11.20 6.16 -34.19
C ALA A 294 -12.72 6.29 -34.29
N HIS A 295 -13.44 5.65 -33.36
CA HIS A 295 -14.84 5.97 -33.12
C HIS A 295 -14.98 7.43 -32.68
N SER A 296 -16.07 8.09 -33.06
CA SER A 296 -16.40 9.45 -32.63
C SER A 296 -16.37 9.58 -31.10
N ALA A 297 -16.97 8.61 -30.39
CA ALA A 297 -16.96 8.58 -28.93
C ALA A 297 -15.55 8.37 -28.32
N CYS A 298 -14.71 7.55 -28.97
CA CYS A 298 -13.32 7.36 -28.55
C CYS A 298 -12.52 8.66 -28.72
N ASN A 299 -12.65 9.30 -29.88
CA ASN A 299 -11.99 10.56 -30.20
C ASN A 299 -12.36 11.68 -29.21
N LEU A 300 -13.63 11.80 -28.83
CA LEU A 300 -14.08 12.79 -27.84
C LEU A 300 -13.43 12.60 -26.46
N LYS A 301 -13.15 11.36 -26.05
CA LYS A 301 -12.45 11.06 -24.79
C LYS A 301 -10.97 11.45 -24.81
N LEU A 302 -10.38 11.62 -26.00
CA LEU A 302 -8.99 12.03 -26.20
C LEU A 302 -8.81 13.54 -26.27
N ARG A 303 -9.92 14.29 -26.30
CA ARG A 303 -9.89 15.76 -26.41
C ARG A 303 -9.19 16.37 -25.21
N LEU A 304 -8.11 17.10 -25.48
CA LEU A 304 -7.48 17.95 -24.49
C LEU A 304 -8.36 19.19 -24.23
N SER A 305 -8.45 19.60 -22.98
CA SER A 305 -9.18 20.79 -22.56
C SER A 305 -8.35 21.59 -21.56
N PRO A 306 -8.21 22.91 -21.73
CA PRO A 306 -7.50 23.77 -20.78
C PRO A 306 -7.99 23.62 -19.33
N LYS A 307 -9.28 23.35 -19.14
CA LYS A 307 -9.92 23.30 -17.82
C LYS A 307 -9.86 21.93 -17.15
N THR A 308 -9.52 20.86 -17.87
CA THR A 308 -9.58 19.49 -17.32
C THR A 308 -8.33 18.68 -17.57
N THR A 309 -7.50 19.05 -18.56
CA THR A 309 -6.21 18.40 -18.80
C THR A 309 -5.28 18.71 -17.63
N THR A 310 -4.76 17.66 -17.01
CA THR A 310 -3.83 17.77 -15.88
C THR A 310 -2.39 17.84 -16.36
N ILE A 311 -1.58 18.63 -15.68
CA ILE A 311 -0.14 18.81 -15.94
C ILE A 311 0.61 18.09 -14.82
N PRO A 312 1.23 16.93 -15.07
CA PRO A 312 1.97 16.21 -14.04
C PRO A 312 3.25 16.97 -13.67
N VAL A 313 3.47 17.13 -12.36
CA VAL A 313 4.71 17.68 -11.78
C VAL A 313 5.37 16.54 -11.01
N VAL A 314 6.55 16.13 -11.45
CA VAL A 314 7.24 14.92 -10.99
C VAL A 314 8.42 15.31 -10.10
N PHE A 315 8.42 14.75 -8.90
CA PHE A 315 9.57 14.76 -7.99
C PHE A 315 9.97 13.30 -7.70
N HIS A 316 11.20 13.08 -7.25
CA HIS A 316 11.62 11.78 -6.76
C HIS A 316 11.56 11.74 -5.23
N ASN A 317 10.68 10.89 -4.67
CA ASN A 317 10.37 10.83 -3.23
C ASN A 317 9.58 12.05 -2.70
N LEU A 318 8.74 12.65 -3.54
CA LEU A 318 7.81 13.75 -3.20
C LEU A 318 7.09 13.51 -1.87
N ARG A 319 6.47 12.33 -1.74
CA ARG A 319 5.63 11.94 -0.60
C ARG A 319 6.43 11.84 0.71
N GLY A 320 7.73 11.58 0.61
CA GLY A 320 8.62 11.41 1.74
C GLY A 320 9.32 12.70 2.17
N TYR A 321 9.46 13.69 1.28
CA TYR A 321 10.28 14.86 1.50
C TYR A 321 9.66 16.15 0.92
N ASP A 322 9.75 16.40 -0.39
CA ASP A 322 9.45 17.72 -1.00
C ASP A 322 8.01 18.19 -0.82
N SER A 323 7.05 17.26 -0.72
CA SER A 323 5.66 17.61 -0.43
C SER A 323 5.52 18.35 0.90
N HIS A 324 6.39 18.09 1.88
CA HIS A 324 6.39 18.81 3.15
C HIS A 324 6.85 20.26 2.97
N LEU A 325 7.88 20.51 2.16
CA LEU A 325 8.34 21.87 1.83
C LEU A 325 7.25 22.65 1.07
N LEU A 326 6.62 22.01 0.09
CA LEU A 326 5.54 22.62 -0.70
C LEU A 326 4.30 22.93 0.14
N MET A 327 3.92 22.05 1.06
CA MET A 327 2.75 22.25 1.92
C MET A 327 2.91 23.42 2.90
N GLN A 328 4.13 23.78 3.28
CA GLN A 328 4.38 24.99 4.07
C GLN A 328 4.19 26.29 3.27
N ALA A 329 4.25 26.24 1.94
CA ALA A 329 4.12 27.40 1.07
C ALA A 329 2.78 27.45 0.32
N ILE A 330 2.04 26.35 0.23
CA ILE A 330 0.83 26.23 -0.60
C ILE A 330 -0.34 27.12 -0.14
N SER A 331 -0.34 27.55 1.13
CA SER A 331 -1.31 28.52 1.66
C SER A 331 -1.08 29.93 1.12
N LYS A 332 0.13 30.26 0.69
CA LYS A 332 0.54 31.60 0.21
C LYS A 332 0.23 31.87 -1.26
N VAL A 333 -0.18 30.84 -1.99
CA VAL A 333 -0.57 30.93 -3.41
C VAL A 333 -2.06 30.70 -3.56
N GLU A 334 -2.67 31.31 -4.57
CA GLU A 334 -4.08 31.09 -4.87
C GLU A 334 -4.32 29.78 -5.63
N GLY A 335 -5.59 29.43 -5.87
CA GLY A 335 -5.96 28.27 -6.67
C GLY A 335 -6.56 27.12 -5.87
N ARG A 336 -7.30 26.26 -6.58
CA ARG A 336 -8.05 25.15 -5.98
C ARG A 336 -7.10 24.04 -5.55
N MET A 337 -7.11 23.72 -4.26
CA MET A 337 -6.34 22.62 -3.70
C MET A 337 -7.16 21.32 -3.59
N SER A 338 -6.52 20.19 -3.86
CA SER A 338 -7.05 18.87 -3.52
C SER A 338 -5.93 17.89 -3.20
N CYS A 339 -6.19 16.87 -2.39
CA CYS A 339 -5.19 15.84 -2.08
C CYS A 339 -5.79 14.43 -2.06
N ILE A 340 -4.93 13.44 -2.28
CA ILE A 340 -5.21 12.02 -2.11
C ILE A 340 -4.38 11.54 -0.91
N PRO A 341 -4.94 11.52 0.31
CA PRO A 341 -4.18 11.26 1.52
C PRO A 341 -3.96 9.79 1.81
N ASN A 342 -2.77 9.45 2.31
CA ASN A 342 -2.60 8.25 3.15
C ASN A 342 -2.96 8.56 4.61
N ASN A 343 -2.54 9.74 5.07
CA ASN A 343 -2.86 10.32 6.37
C ASN A 343 -2.78 11.86 6.24
N THR A 344 -2.82 12.56 7.36
CA THR A 344 -2.77 14.03 7.41
C THR A 344 -1.40 14.63 7.09
N GLU A 345 -0.33 13.84 6.95
CA GLU A 345 1.03 14.33 6.65
C GLU A 345 1.53 13.87 5.28
N LYS A 346 1.13 12.65 4.87
CA LYS A 346 1.62 11.99 3.66
C LYS A 346 0.51 11.85 2.65
N TYR A 347 0.70 12.50 1.50
CA TYR A 347 -0.21 12.45 0.37
C TYR A 347 0.37 11.56 -0.74
N ILE A 348 -0.46 10.70 -1.33
CA ILE A 348 -0.11 9.96 -2.57
C ILE A 348 0.12 10.96 -3.70
N SER A 349 -0.72 11.99 -3.75
CA SER A 349 -0.66 13.10 -4.69
C SER A 349 -1.48 14.25 -4.15
N PHE A 350 -1.17 15.47 -4.58
CA PHE A 350 -1.99 16.65 -4.39
C PHE A 350 -2.02 17.47 -5.67
N SER A 351 -2.94 18.42 -5.75
CA SER A 351 -3.09 19.27 -6.92
C SER A 351 -3.38 20.71 -6.51
N LEU A 352 -2.84 21.63 -7.29
CA LEU A 352 -3.08 23.06 -7.24
C LEU A 352 -3.52 23.48 -8.64
N GLY A 353 -4.80 23.80 -8.83
CA GLY A 353 -5.35 23.97 -10.18
C GLY A 353 -5.24 22.67 -10.99
N GLN A 354 -4.68 22.76 -12.19
CA GLN A 354 -4.42 21.64 -13.10
C GLN A 354 -3.07 20.96 -12.86
N LEU A 355 -2.20 21.54 -12.03
CA LEU A 355 -0.92 20.96 -11.64
C LEU A 355 -1.16 19.78 -10.71
N ARG A 356 -0.70 18.60 -11.11
CA ARG A 356 -0.83 17.35 -10.34
C ARG A 356 0.55 16.86 -9.95
N PHE A 357 0.84 16.94 -8.65
CA PHE A 357 2.13 16.50 -8.12
C PHE A 357 2.14 14.98 -7.96
N ILE A 358 3.09 14.31 -8.61
CA ILE A 358 3.27 12.87 -8.58
C ILE A 358 4.69 12.50 -8.15
N ASP A 359 4.81 11.37 -7.48
CA ASP A 359 6.06 10.88 -6.93
C ASP A 359 6.60 9.74 -7.80
N SER A 360 7.72 9.98 -8.49
CA SER A 360 8.35 8.97 -9.34
C SER A 360 8.79 7.73 -8.54
N ALA A 361 9.08 7.87 -7.23
CA ALA A 361 9.43 6.75 -6.37
C ALA A 361 8.24 5.81 -6.06
N GLN A 362 6.99 6.26 -6.28
CA GLN A 362 5.81 5.38 -6.24
C GLN A 362 5.68 4.51 -7.48
N PHE A 363 6.47 4.79 -8.52
CA PHE A 363 6.62 3.96 -9.70
C PHE A 363 7.91 3.13 -9.67
N LEU A 364 9.02 3.81 -9.35
CA LEU A 364 10.39 3.31 -9.40
C LEU A 364 10.96 3.28 -7.98
N GLN A 365 10.78 2.15 -7.27
CA GLN A 365 11.01 2.04 -5.81
C GLN A 365 12.49 1.93 -5.38
N VAL A 366 13.38 2.67 -6.03
CA VAL A 366 14.83 2.75 -5.73
C VAL A 366 15.28 4.21 -5.82
N SER A 367 16.45 4.54 -5.27
CA SER A 367 16.99 5.90 -5.33
C SER A 367 17.31 6.33 -6.75
N LEU A 368 17.20 7.63 -7.03
CA LEU A 368 17.58 8.23 -8.32
C LEU A 368 19.00 7.82 -8.74
N ASP A 369 19.96 7.84 -7.82
CA ASP A 369 21.34 7.38 -8.05
C ASP A 369 21.43 5.98 -8.68
N LYS A 370 20.65 5.03 -8.15
CA LYS A 370 20.60 3.67 -8.69
C LYS A 370 19.91 3.61 -10.05
N LEU A 371 18.91 4.45 -10.27
CA LEU A 371 18.21 4.54 -11.56
C LEU A 371 19.13 5.07 -12.64
N VAL A 372 19.90 6.12 -12.33
CA VAL A 372 20.87 6.73 -13.24
C VAL A 372 21.97 5.72 -13.57
N SER A 373 22.54 5.06 -12.56
CA SER A 373 23.58 4.04 -12.73
C SER A 373 23.13 2.81 -13.53
N ALA A 374 21.83 2.51 -13.56
CA ALA A 374 21.27 1.39 -14.29
C ALA A 374 20.96 1.70 -15.77
N ASN A 375 20.98 2.99 -16.16
CA ASN A 375 20.72 3.43 -17.53
C ASN A 375 22.01 3.55 -18.34
N LYS A 376 21.88 3.41 -19.66
CA LYS A 376 23.00 3.59 -20.58
C LYS A 376 23.21 5.08 -20.91
N PRO A 377 24.42 5.54 -21.28
CA PRO A 377 24.68 6.94 -21.63
C PRO A 377 23.73 7.52 -22.70
N GLU A 378 23.27 6.71 -23.65
CA GLU A 378 22.37 7.15 -24.73
C GLU A 378 20.95 7.48 -24.23
N ALA A 379 20.64 7.09 -23.00
CA ALA A 379 19.35 7.33 -22.35
C ALA A 379 19.22 8.78 -21.84
N PHE A 380 20.32 9.52 -21.71
CA PHE A 380 20.35 10.88 -21.12
C PHE A 380 20.22 11.99 -22.17
N LEU A 381 19.11 11.96 -22.92
CA LEU A 381 18.88 12.85 -24.07
C LEU A 381 18.63 14.31 -23.64
N ILE A 382 17.89 14.51 -22.57
CA ILE A 382 17.58 15.85 -22.03
C ILE A 382 18.86 16.44 -21.44
N THR A 383 19.61 15.66 -20.65
CA THR A 383 20.92 16.09 -20.15
C THR A 383 21.86 16.48 -21.29
N ALA A 384 21.88 15.71 -22.39
CA ALA A 384 22.71 16.01 -23.55
C ALA A 384 22.31 17.29 -24.31
N GLN A 385 21.04 17.68 -24.25
CA GLN A 385 20.57 18.92 -24.85
C GLN A 385 21.11 20.17 -24.13
N TYR A 386 21.26 20.10 -22.81
CA TYR A 386 21.74 21.24 -22.00
C TYR A 386 23.23 21.20 -21.71
N GLU A 387 23.88 20.04 -21.85
CA GLU A 387 25.33 19.92 -21.82
C GLU A 387 25.83 19.21 -23.11
N PRO A 388 26.08 19.98 -24.18
CA PRO A 388 26.54 19.42 -25.45
C PRO A 388 27.99 18.93 -25.37
N ASP A 389 28.82 19.52 -24.50
CA ASP A 389 30.21 19.11 -24.30
C ASP A 389 30.26 17.68 -23.72
N GLN A 390 30.91 16.77 -24.45
CA GLN A 390 30.92 15.36 -24.11
C GLN A 390 31.65 15.08 -22.79
N TYR A 391 32.72 15.81 -22.49
CA TYR A 391 33.50 15.62 -21.27
C TYR A 391 32.69 16.09 -20.06
N LYS A 392 32.14 17.31 -20.12
CA LYS A 392 31.25 17.86 -19.08
C LYS A 392 30.03 16.99 -18.86
N ARG A 393 29.37 16.57 -19.93
CA ARG A 393 28.20 15.70 -19.85
C ARG A 393 28.49 14.37 -19.16
N THR A 394 29.65 13.78 -19.41
CA THR A 394 30.06 12.53 -18.75
C THR A 394 30.16 12.69 -17.23
N LEU A 395 30.51 13.90 -16.75
CA LEU A 395 30.50 14.20 -15.32
C LEU A 395 29.07 14.31 -14.75
N LEU A 396 28.09 14.72 -15.55
CA LEU A 396 26.68 14.89 -15.14
C LEU A 396 25.82 13.62 -15.30
N MET A 397 26.30 12.59 -16.00
CA MET A 397 25.60 11.30 -16.20
C MET A 397 25.63 10.36 -14.97
N ARG A 398 25.88 10.91 -13.79
CA ARG A 398 25.79 10.22 -12.50
C ARG A 398 25.24 11.19 -11.46
N LYS A 399 24.66 10.68 -10.37
CA LYS A 399 24.25 11.57 -9.27
C LYS A 399 25.50 12.28 -8.73
N GLY A 400 25.39 13.60 -8.60
CA GLY A 400 26.44 14.43 -8.02
C GLY A 400 26.64 14.13 -6.54
N VAL A 401 27.61 14.78 -5.91
CA VAL A 401 27.86 14.65 -4.47
C VAL A 401 27.67 15.99 -3.78
N TYR A 402 26.93 16.00 -2.67
CA TYR A 402 26.57 17.22 -1.98
C TYR A 402 26.81 17.11 -0.46
N PRO A 403 27.41 18.12 0.18
CA PRO A 403 27.73 18.08 1.61
C PRO A 403 26.51 18.56 2.43
N TYR A 404 25.43 17.76 2.46
CA TYR A 404 24.15 18.15 3.07
C TYR A 404 24.31 18.66 4.50
N GLU A 405 25.01 17.91 5.36
CA GLU A 405 25.25 18.26 6.76
C GLU A 405 26.09 19.54 6.96
N TYR A 406 26.90 19.91 5.98
CA TYR A 406 27.70 21.13 5.99
C TYR A 406 26.88 22.37 5.59
N MET A 407 25.89 22.18 4.72
CA MET A 407 25.01 23.24 4.20
C MET A 407 23.95 23.64 5.25
N ASP A 408 24.41 24.23 6.35
CA ASP A 408 23.62 24.57 7.53
C ASP A 408 23.22 26.05 7.63
N SER A 409 23.76 26.91 6.75
CA SER A 409 23.46 28.35 6.74
C SER A 409 23.67 29.00 5.37
N TRP A 410 23.05 30.16 5.16
CA TRP A 410 23.18 30.93 3.91
C TRP A 410 24.61 31.35 3.58
N LYS A 411 25.43 31.64 4.61
CA LYS A 411 26.84 32.00 4.45
C LYS A 411 27.65 30.93 3.72
N ARG A 412 27.26 29.66 3.84
CA ARG A 412 27.93 28.55 3.15
C ARG A 412 27.91 28.73 1.63
N PHE A 413 26.83 29.26 1.07
CA PHE A 413 26.74 29.47 -0.38
C PHE A 413 27.73 30.51 -0.90
N GLU A 414 28.24 31.41 -0.06
CA GLU A 414 29.21 32.45 -0.42
C GLU A 414 30.65 31.95 -0.40
N GLU A 415 30.90 30.75 0.16
CA GLU A 415 32.24 30.19 0.26
C GLU A 415 32.81 29.86 -1.12
N THR A 416 34.06 30.25 -1.34
CA THR A 416 34.73 30.19 -2.64
C THR A 416 35.58 28.93 -2.85
N LYS A 417 35.43 27.93 -1.97
CA LYS A 417 36.17 26.68 -2.02
C LYS A 417 35.24 25.51 -1.71
N LEU A 418 35.54 24.36 -2.31
CA LEU A 418 34.90 23.10 -1.94
C LEU A 418 35.32 22.73 -0.49
N PRO A 419 34.37 22.33 0.38
CA PRO A 419 34.70 21.94 1.75
C PRO A 419 35.55 20.66 1.76
N PRO A 420 36.33 20.43 2.83
CA PRO A 420 37.17 19.26 2.95
C PRO A 420 36.34 17.97 3.03
N LYS A 421 36.97 16.82 2.75
CA LYS A 421 36.29 15.52 2.60
C LYS A 421 35.49 15.11 3.83
N GLU A 422 35.96 15.48 5.02
CA GLU A 422 35.34 15.15 6.31
C GLU A 422 33.94 15.76 6.44
N ASP A 423 33.71 16.92 5.82
CA ASP A 423 32.44 17.67 5.86
C ASP A 423 31.35 17.07 4.96
N PHE A 424 31.68 16.02 4.18
CA PHE A 424 30.72 15.22 3.40
C PHE A 424 30.22 13.98 4.16
N TYR A 425 30.46 13.86 5.47
CA TYR A 425 29.96 12.74 6.27
C TYR A 425 28.43 12.79 6.39
N SER A 426 27.76 11.68 6.04
CA SER A 426 26.31 11.58 6.16
C SER A 426 25.87 10.83 7.42
N LYS A 427 25.10 11.51 8.28
CA LYS A 427 24.51 10.89 9.48
C LYS A 427 23.44 9.85 9.12
N LEU A 428 22.74 10.04 8.00
CA LEU A 428 21.65 9.16 7.59
C LEU A 428 22.10 7.76 7.18
N THR A 429 23.30 7.65 6.59
CA THR A 429 23.96 6.40 6.19
C THR A 429 25.07 5.97 7.15
N ASP A 430 25.49 6.85 8.06
CA ASP A 430 26.58 6.65 9.03
C ASP A 430 27.92 6.41 8.31
N GLU A 431 28.19 7.17 7.25
CA GLU A 431 29.24 6.89 6.26
C GLU A 431 29.92 8.19 5.78
N HIS A 432 31.25 8.16 5.64
CA HIS A 432 31.98 9.19 4.90
C HIS A 432 31.84 8.97 3.40
N ILE A 433 31.95 10.07 2.64
CA ILE A 433 32.13 10.01 1.19
C ILE A 433 33.35 9.17 0.80
N SER A 434 33.28 8.47 -0.33
CA SER A 434 34.43 7.75 -0.89
C SER A 434 35.48 8.71 -1.47
N ASP A 435 36.75 8.28 -1.55
CA ASP A 435 37.80 9.07 -2.21
C ASP A 435 37.50 9.35 -3.68
N SER A 436 36.89 8.37 -4.38
CA SER A 436 36.49 8.52 -5.77
C SER A 436 35.40 9.58 -5.97
N ASP A 437 34.45 9.65 -5.04
CA ASP A 437 33.34 10.59 -5.10
C ASP A 437 33.78 12.00 -4.74
N TYR A 438 34.70 12.15 -3.77
CA TYR A 438 35.28 13.45 -3.46
C TYR A 438 36.14 13.98 -4.61
N LYS A 439 36.98 13.13 -5.23
CA LYS A 439 37.71 13.48 -6.46
C LYS A 439 36.78 13.82 -7.62
N HIS A 440 35.60 13.22 -7.67
CA HIS A 440 34.59 13.59 -8.66
C HIS A 440 34.02 14.98 -8.37
N ALA A 441 33.65 15.30 -7.14
CA ALA A 441 33.19 16.64 -6.74
C ALA A 441 34.22 17.73 -7.06
N GLN A 442 35.51 17.48 -6.80
CA GLN A 442 36.61 18.38 -7.17
C GLN A 442 36.68 18.61 -8.69
N ARG A 443 36.61 17.54 -9.49
CA ARG A 443 36.59 17.65 -10.96
C ARG A 443 35.37 18.42 -11.46
N VAL A 444 34.18 18.20 -10.89
CA VAL A 444 32.98 18.97 -11.26
C VAL A 444 33.18 20.44 -10.92
N TRP A 445 33.64 20.75 -9.71
CA TRP A 445 33.93 22.13 -9.28
C TRP A 445 34.85 22.85 -10.27
N GLU A 446 35.98 22.23 -10.62
CA GLU A 446 36.98 22.78 -11.54
C GLU A 446 36.46 22.89 -12.98
N THR A 447 35.86 21.82 -13.51
CA THR A 447 35.44 21.73 -14.92
C THR A 447 34.29 22.69 -15.25
N PHE A 448 33.39 22.92 -14.30
CA PHE A 448 32.27 23.84 -14.45
C PHE A 448 32.60 25.26 -13.96
N GLY A 449 33.84 25.50 -13.50
CA GLY A 449 34.29 26.83 -13.07
C GLY A 449 33.48 27.37 -11.90
N CYS A 450 33.10 26.52 -10.95
CA CYS A 450 32.31 26.92 -9.78
C CYS A 450 33.13 27.94 -8.96
N GLN A 451 32.60 29.16 -8.82
CA GLN A 451 33.26 30.22 -8.04
C GLN A 451 32.87 30.17 -6.57
N THR A 452 31.66 29.67 -6.28
CA THR A 452 31.08 29.60 -4.94
C THR A 452 30.36 28.27 -4.73
N LEU A 453 30.17 27.85 -3.47
CA LEU A 453 29.31 26.70 -3.14
C LEU A 453 27.87 26.91 -3.59
N GLY A 454 27.43 28.16 -3.73
CA GLY A 454 26.20 28.51 -4.42
C GLY A 454 26.16 27.95 -5.84
N ASN A 455 27.15 28.27 -6.68
CA ASN A 455 27.16 27.79 -8.06
C ASN A 455 27.21 26.26 -8.15
N TYR A 456 27.95 25.62 -7.25
CA TYR A 456 28.01 24.17 -7.15
C TYR A 456 26.65 23.56 -6.75
N ALA A 457 25.93 24.20 -5.81
CA ALA A 457 24.59 23.77 -5.38
C ALA A 457 23.54 23.92 -6.49
N ASP A 458 23.57 25.01 -7.25
CA ASP A 458 22.64 25.22 -8.36
C ASP A 458 22.88 24.17 -9.46
N LEU A 459 24.16 23.91 -9.79
CA LEU A 459 24.55 22.85 -10.73
C LEU A 459 24.11 21.47 -10.24
N TYR A 460 24.24 21.19 -8.95
CA TYR A 460 23.80 19.94 -8.33
C TYR A 460 22.30 19.72 -8.52
N CYS A 461 21.49 20.70 -8.11
CA CYS A 461 20.02 20.64 -8.21
C CYS A 461 19.56 20.53 -9.67
N ARG A 462 20.16 21.30 -10.59
CA ARG A 462 19.88 21.18 -12.02
C ARG A 462 20.18 19.78 -12.53
N THR A 463 21.33 19.22 -12.16
CA THR A 463 21.76 17.89 -12.63
C THR A 463 20.77 16.82 -12.18
N ASP A 464 20.32 16.87 -10.91
CA ASP A 464 19.32 15.93 -10.40
C ASP A 464 17.98 16.01 -11.15
N VAL A 465 17.53 17.22 -11.49
CA VAL A 465 16.31 17.43 -12.29
C VAL A 465 16.45 16.88 -13.71
N LEU A 466 17.58 17.13 -14.38
CA LEU A 466 17.83 16.61 -15.73
C LEU A 466 17.90 15.07 -15.72
N LEU A 467 18.59 14.49 -14.75
CA LEU A 467 18.66 13.04 -14.55
C LEU A 467 17.30 12.43 -14.25
N LEU A 468 16.48 13.06 -13.41
CA LEU A 468 15.10 12.63 -13.14
C LEU A 468 14.25 12.67 -14.41
N ALA A 469 14.34 13.73 -15.19
CA ALA A 469 13.63 13.87 -16.46
C ALA A 469 14.01 12.75 -17.43
N ASP A 470 15.30 12.49 -17.63
CA ASP A 470 15.78 11.41 -18.49
C ASP A 470 15.31 10.04 -18.01
N VAL A 471 15.48 9.73 -16.72
CA VAL A 471 15.05 8.44 -16.15
C VAL A 471 13.55 8.23 -16.31
N PHE A 472 12.73 9.23 -15.99
CA PHE A 472 11.28 9.08 -16.03
C PHE A 472 10.74 9.10 -17.47
N GLU A 473 11.30 9.89 -18.39
CA GLU A 473 10.95 9.83 -19.83
C GLU A 473 11.29 8.47 -20.44
N ASN A 474 12.42 7.86 -20.07
CA ASN A 474 12.74 6.50 -20.50
C ASN A 474 11.77 5.48 -19.91
N PHE A 475 11.37 5.63 -18.65
CA PHE A 475 10.32 4.82 -18.05
C PHE A 475 8.98 4.98 -18.77
N ARG A 476 8.58 6.20 -19.16
CA ARG A 476 7.38 6.47 -19.95
C ARG A 476 7.43 5.73 -21.29
N LYS A 477 8.55 5.82 -22.03
CA LYS A 477 8.75 5.11 -23.29
C LYS A 477 8.66 3.59 -23.12
N THR A 478 9.32 3.03 -22.10
CA THR A 478 9.25 1.60 -21.79
C THR A 478 7.83 1.15 -21.43
N SER A 479 7.13 1.91 -20.58
CA SER A 479 5.74 1.63 -20.21
C SER A 479 4.81 1.69 -21.42
N GLN A 480 4.99 2.67 -22.30
CA GLN A 480 4.23 2.78 -23.55
C GLN A 480 4.51 1.60 -24.47
N LYS A 481 5.77 1.16 -24.61
CA LYS A 481 6.14 0.01 -25.44
C LYS A 481 5.52 -1.30 -24.93
N GLN A 482 5.59 -1.54 -23.62
CA GLN A 482 5.23 -2.84 -23.05
C GLN A 482 3.74 -2.93 -22.68
N TYR A 483 3.14 -1.85 -22.19
CA TYR A 483 1.75 -1.81 -21.71
C TYR A 483 0.85 -0.91 -22.58
N GLY A 484 1.42 -0.04 -23.41
CA GLY A 484 0.67 0.96 -24.16
C GLY A 484 -0.04 1.96 -23.27
N LEU A 485 0.55 2.31 -22.12
CA LEU A 485 0.01 3.23 -21.13
C LEU A 485 1.12 4.18 -20.65
N ASP A 486 0.81 5.47 -20.60
CA ASP A 486 1.74 6.49 -20.10
C ASP A 486 1.63 6.61 -18.57
N PRO A 487 2.70 6.32 -17.81
CA PRO A 487 2.68 6.40 -16.35
C PRO A 487 2.40 7.80 -15.81
N ALA A 488 2.63 8.87 -16.60
CA ALA A 488 2.33 10.25 -16.22
C ALA A 488 0.82 10.50 -15.99
N ASN A 489 -0.04 9.62 -16.53
CA ASN A 489 -1.50 9.66 -16.31
C ASN A 489 -1.96 8.91 -15.04
N TYR A 490 -1.02 8.39 -14.26
CA TYR A 490 -1.28 7.61 -13.04
C TYR A 490 -0.64 8.27 -11.83
N TYR A 491 -1.04 7.80 -10.64
CA TYR A 491 -0.46 8.26 -9.37
C TYR A 491 0.63 7.32 -8.85
N THR A 492 0.54 6.01 -9.15
CA THR A 492 1.40 4.97 -8.58
C THR A 492 1.45 3.74 -9.51
N SER A 493 2.48 2.89 -9.37
CA SER A 493 2.59 1.60 -10.08
C SER A 493 1.35 0.71 -9.95
N PRO A 494 0.72 0.54 -8.77
CA PRO A 494 -0.52 -0.24 -8.65
C PRO A 494 -1.68 0.22 -9.55
N GLY A 495 -1.81 1.53 -9.81
CA GLY A 495 -2.83 2.01 -10.75
C GLY A 495 -2.49 1.65 -12.20
N LEU A 496 -1.22 1.82 -12.58
CA LEU A 496 -0.71 1.49 -13.91
C LEU A 496 -0.80 -0.01 -14.20
N SER A 497 -0.32 -0.86 -13.29
CA SER A 497 -0.30 -2.31 -13.47
C SER A 497 -1.70 -2.92 -13.52
N TRP A 498 -2.66 -2.37 -12.76
CA TRP A 498 -4.05 -2.82 -12.82
C TRP A 498 -4.71 -2.53 -14.17
N ASP A 499 -4.55 -1.31 -14.69
CA ASP A 499 -5.06 -0.96 -16.03
C ASP A 499 -4.32 -1.75 -17.13
N ALA A 500 -3.01 -1.98 -16.98
CA ALA A 500 -2.23 -2.81 -17.91
C ALA A 500 -2.70 -4.27 -17.94
N LEU A 501 -3.02 -4.85 -16.78
CA LEU A 501 -3.59 -6.20 -16.66
C LEU A 501 -4.94 -6.29 -17.37
N LEU A 502 -5.88 -5.40 -17.05
CA LEU A 502 -7.22 -5.40 -17.66
C LEU A 502 -7.13 -5.22 -19.17
N LYS A 503 -6.23 -4.35 -19.66
CA LYS A 503 -5.99 -4.14 -21.09
C LYS A 503 -5.39 -5.38 -21.76
N LYS A 504 -4.39 -6.01 -21.13
CA LYS A 504 -3.69 -7.19 -21.68
C LYS A 504 -4.59 -8.42 -21.77
N THR A 505 -5.43 -8.62 -20.76
CA THR A 505 -6.24 -9.82 -20.60
C THR A 505 -7.63 -9.70 -21.21
N GLY A 506 -8.16 -8.48 -21.33
CA GLY A 506 -9.53 -8.24 -21.79
C GLY A 506 -10.60 -8.82 -20.86
N VAL A 507 -10.22 -9.21 -19.64
CA VAL A 507 -11.13 -9.87 -18.69
C VAL A 507 -12.28 -8.94 -18.29
N GLU A 508 -13.45 -9.52 -18.10
CA GLU A 508 -14.60 -8.84 -17.51
C GLU A 508 -14.90 -9.45 -16.14
N LEU A 509 -14.75 -8.65 -15.09
CA LEU A 509 -14.93 -9.11 -13.71
C LEU A 509 -16.27 -8.63 -13.15
N GLU A 510 -17.15 -9.54 -12.73
CA GLU A 510 -18.44 -9.19 -12.13
C GLU A 510 -18.26 -8.39 -10.83
N LEU A 511 -18.96 -7.26 -10.72
CA LEU A 511 -19.02 -6.52 -9.47
C LEU A 511 -20.11 -7.13 -8.57
N LEU A 512 -19.74 -7.53 -7.36
CA LEU A 512 -20.69 -8.05 -6.38
C LEU A 512 -21.76 -7.00 -6.07
N THR A 513 -23.02 -7.37 -6.21
CA THR A 513 -24.19 -6.55 -5.88
C THR A 513 -24.81 -6.92 -4.52
N ASP A 514 -24.46 -8.10 -4.01
CA ASP A 514 -24.89 -8.65 -2.72
C ASP A 514 -23.84 -8.36 -1.64
N TYR A 515 -24.27 -7.71 -0.54
CA TYR A 515 -23.38 -7.32 0.55
C TYR A 515 -22.94 -8.52 1.39
N ASP A 516 -23.78 -9.53 1.55
CA ASP A 516 -23.46 -10.72 2.34
C ASP A 516 -22.42 -11.58 1.61
N GLN A 517 -22.49 -11.66 0.28
CA GLN A 517 -21.41 -12.28 -0.53
C GLN A 517 -20.08 -11.55 -0.31
N HIS A 518 -20.09 -10.21 -0.31
CA HIS A 518 -18.87 -9.43 -0.07
C HIS A 518 -18.29 -9.69 1.32
N LEU A 519 -19.12 -9.70 2.36
CA LEU A 519 -18.68 -9.99 3.74
C LEU A 519 -18.17 -11.41 3.89
N PHE A 520 -18.85 -12.37 3.27
CA PHE A 520 -18.46 -13.77 3.23
C PHE A 520 -17.05 -13.94 2.65
N ILE A 521 -16.77 -13.29 1.53
CA ILE A 521 -15.42 -13.27 0.92
C ILE A 521 -14.41 -12.58 1.85
N GLU A 522 -14.76 -11.44 2.44
CA GLU A 522 -13.86 -10.72 3.36
C GLU A 522 -13.50 -11.54 4.61
N LYS A 523 -14.42 -12.39 5.09
CA LYS A 523 -14.20 -13.33 6.20
C LYS A 523 -13.11 -14.35 5.87
N GLY A 524 -13.03 -14.79 4.61
CA GLY A 524 -11.99 -15.72 4.12
C GLY A 524 -10.61 -15.08 3.91
N MET A 525 -10.51 -13.75 3.84
CA MET A 525 -9.24 -13.07 3.53
C MET A 525 -8.22 -13.15 4.68
N ARG A 526 -7.20 -14.01 4.53
CA ARG A 526 -6.10 -14.20 5.49
C ARG A 526 -4.75 -14.08 4.78
N GLY A 527 -3.85 -13.25 5.34
CA GLY A 527 -2.54 -12.96 4.75
C GLY A 527 -1.59 -14.15 4.77
N GLY A 528 -0.33 -13.91 4.35
CA GLY A 528 0.75 -14.89 4.45
C GLY A 528 1.05 -15.30 5.89
N ILE A 529 1.50 -16.54 6.06
CA ILE A 529 1.87 -17.11 7.37
C ILE A 529 3.28 -16.63 7.71
N SER A 530 3.48 -16.12 8.92
CA SER A 530 4.79 -15.65 9.38
C SER A 530 5.00 -16.11 10.82
N MET A 531 5.91 -17.05 11.03
CA MET A 531 6.12 -17.64 12.35
C MET A 531 7.54 -18.21 12.54
N VAL A 532 7.96 -18.26 13.80
CA VAL A 532 9.15 -18.97 14.26
C VAL A 532 8.65 -20.24 14.95
N SER A 533 8.88 -21.39 14.33
CA SER A 533 8.48 -22.70 14.86
C SER A 533 9.53 -23.24 15.84
N LYS A 534 10.81 -23.03 15.55
CA LYS A 534 11.94 -23.37 16.43
C LYS A 534 12.91 -22.20 16.48
N ARG A 535 13.29 -21.75 17.67
CA ARG A 535 14.07 -20.50 17.86
C ARG A 535 15.57 -20.65 17.59
N HIS A 536 16.09 -21.87 17.57
CA HIS A 536 17.51 -22.14 17.39
C HIS A 536 17.72 -23.48 16.67
N ALA A 537 18.65 -23.51 15.73
CA ALA A 537 19.16 -24.73 15.11
C ALA A 537 20.63 -24.55 14.73
N ARG A 538 21.41 -25.63 14.83
CA ARG A 538 22.81 -25.67 14.40
C ARG A 538 23.02 -26.92 13.55
N ALA A 539 23.54 -26.72 12.34
CA ALA A 539 23.82 -27.81 11.43
C ALA A 539 24.97 -28.68 11.94
N ASN A 540 24.95 -29.97 11.60
CA ASN A 540 26.03 -30.92 11.88
C ASN A 540 26.40 -31.63 10.58
N ASN A 541 27.36 -31.10 9.82
CA ASN A 541 27.85 -31.74 8.59
C ASN A 541 29.32 -31.34 8.35
N PRO A 542 30.06 -32.05 7.48
CA PRO A 542 31.49 -31.80 7.26
C PRO A 542 31.85 -30.39 6.77
N ALA A 543 30.89 -29.64 6.23
CA ALA A 543 31.13 -28.30 5.68
C ALA A 543 30.99 -27.17 6.71
N VAL A 544 30.61 -27.46 7.97
CA VAL A 544 30.42 -26.46 9.03
C VAL A 544 31.40 -26.69 10.20
N GLU A 545 31.79 -25.61 10.87
CA GLU A 545 32.69 -25.68 12.02
C GLU A 545 32.02 -26.36 13.25
N GLY A 546 32.75 -27.27 13.88
CA GLY A 546 32.27 -28.05 15.02
C GLY A 546 31.49 -29.31 14.63
N TYR A 547 31.65 -29.81 13.40
CA TYR A 547 31.13 -31.10 12.95
C TYR A 547 31.54 -32.24 13.89
N ASN A 548 30.56 -33.04 14.30
CA ASN A 548 30.78 -34.27 15.04
C ASN A 548 30.29 -35.49 14.21
N PRO A 549 31.20 -36.38 13.76
CA PRO A 549 30.84 -37.57 13.01
C PRO A 549 30.05 -38.61 13.81
N GLU A 550 30.02 -38.52 15.15
CA GLU A 550 29.20 -39.39 16.01
C GLU A 550 27.72 -38.99 16.02
N ARG A 551 27.40 -37.79 15.54
CA ARG A 551 26.04 -37.29 15.43
C ARG A 551 25.55 -37.43 13.99
N PRO A 552 24.25 -37.69 13.76
CA PRO A 552 23.70 -37.73 12.42
C PRO A 552 23.96 -36.43 11.64
N ASN A 553 24.16 -36.56 10.34
CA ASN A 553 24.34 -35.40 9.47
C ASN A 553 23.05 -34.58 9.39
N SER A 554 23.15 -33.27 9.66
CA SER A 554 22.06 -32.31 9.54
C SER A 554 22.49 -31.06 8.78
N HIS A 555 21.56 -30.56 7.98
CA HIS A 555 21.73 -29.40 7.11
C HIS A 555 20.62 -28.38 7.40
N ILE A 556 20.94 -27.09 7.29
CA ILE A 556 19.94 -26.02 7.33
C ILE A 556 19.81 -25.46 5.91
N LEU A 557 18.57 -25.37 5.41
CA LEU A 557 18.28 -24.91 4.05
C LEU A 557 17.28 -23.75 4.09
N TYR A 558 17.54 -22.69 3.31
CA TYR A 558 16.66 -21.52 3.22
C TYR A 558 16.07 -21.38 1.83
N LEU A 559 14.81 -21.82 1.69
CA LEU A 559 14.10 -21.84 0.41
C LEU A 559 13.10 -20.69 0.30
N ASP A 560 13.00 -20.09 -0.88
CA ASP A 560 12.04 -19.02 -1.21
C ASP A 560 11.31 -19.31 -2.53
N ALA A 561 9.98 -19.20 -2.53
CA ALA A 561 9.16 -19.47 -3.70
C ALA A 561 9.23 -18.32 -4.72
N ASN A 562 9.71 -18.63 -5.92
CA ASN A 562 9.78 -17.68 -7.02
C ASN A 562 8.41 -17.08 -7.36
N ASN A 563 8.18 -15.83 -6.96
CA ASN A 563 6.94 -15.09 -7.24
C ASN A 563 5.69 -15.89 -6.85
N LEU A 564 5.58 -16.26 -5.57
CA LEU A 564 4.48 -17.04 -5.01
C LEU A 564 3.09 -16.55 -5.44
N TYR A 565 2.82 -15.25 -5.30
CA TYR A 565 1.54 -14.69 -5.72
C TYR A 565 1.38 -14.71 -7.24
N GLY A 566 2.45 -14.57 -8.01
CA GLY A 566 2.44 -14.79 -9.47
C GLY A 566 2.00 -16.19 -9.84
N TRP A 567 2.51 -17.21 -9.16
CA TRP A 567 2.06 -18.60 -9.37
C TRP A 567 0.56 -18.75 -9.08
N ALA A 568 0.09 -18.19 -7.96
CA ALA A 568 -1.32 -18.22 -7.58
C ALA A 568 -2.21 -17.42 -8.56
N MET A 569 -1.69 -16.31 -9.10
CA MET A 569 -2.35 -15.53 -10.15
C MET A 569 -2.42 -16.28 -11.48
N SER A 570 -1.51 -17.21 -11.75
CA SER A 570 -1.58 -18.06 -12.95
C SER A 570 -2.56 -19.23 -12.83
N GLN A 571 -3.18 -19.45 -11.66
CA GLN A 571 -4.19 -20.49 -11.47
C GLN A 571 -5.57 -20.01 -11.97
N PRO A 572 -6.54 -20.93 -12.16
CA PRO A 572 -7.93 -20.54 -12.36
C PRO A 572 -8.45 -19.68 -11.20
N LEU A 573 -8.85 -18.45 -11.52
CA LEU A 573 -9.34 -17.44 -10.58
C LEU A 573 -10.78 -17.06 -10.92
N PRO A 574 -11.60 -16.65 -9.93
CA PRO A 574 -12.98 -16.27 -10.19
C PRO A 574 -13.08 -15.08 -11.15
N THR A 575 -14.10 -15.10 -12.01
CA THR A 575 -14.45 -14.01 -12.93
C THR A 575 -15.82 -13.41 -12.62
N GLY A 576 -16.82 -14.25 -12.35
CA GLY A 576 -18.21 -13.86 -12.10
C GLY A 576 -19.14 -15.06 -11.85
N GLY A 577 -20.43 -14.91 -12.10
CA GLY A 577 -21.44 -15.95 -11.96
C GLY A 577 -21.74 -16.33 -10.52
N PHE A 578 -21.59 -15.38 -9.58
CA PHE A 578 -21.68 -15.65 -8.14
C PHE A 578 -23.10 -16.05 -7.73
N ARG A 579 -23.24 -17.26 -7.20
CA ARG A 579 -24.53 -17.77 -6.69
C ARG A 579 -24.33 -18.62 -5.43
N TRP A 580 -25.17 -18.39 -4.43
CA TRP A 580 -25.27 -19.27 -3.28
C TRP A 580 -25.72 -20.67 -3.73
N VAL A 581 -25.13 -21.71 -3.14
CA VAL A 581 -25.48 -23.11 -3.38
C VAL A 581 -26.60 -23.50 -2.43
N GLU A 582 -27.68 -24.09 -2.97
CA GLU A 582 -28.83 -24.53 -2.18
C GLU A 582 -28.56 -25.84 -1.42
N ASP A 583 -28.01 -26.85 -2.11
CA ASP A 583 -27.65 -28.14 -1.51
C ASP A 583 -26.17 -28.20 -1.11
N CYS A 584 -25.88 -27.74 0.11
CA CYS A 584 -24.52 -27.77 0.67
C CYS A 584 -24.09 -29.18 1.08
N ASP A 585 -25.01 -30.07 1.44
CA ASP A 585 -24.71 -31.44 1.86
C ASP A 585 -24.29 -32.30 0.67
N GLY A 586 -25.02 -32.19 -0.45
CA GLY A 586 -24.62 -32.81 -1.72
C GLY A 586 -23.25 -32.29 -2.21
N LEU A 587 -23.01 -30.98 -2.11
CA LEU A 587 -21.70 -30.40 -2.45
C LEU A 587 -20.57 -30.95 -1.57
N ALA A 588 -20.80 -31.14 -0.27
CA ALA A 588 -19.81 -31.69 0.65
C ALA A 588 -19.32 -33.08 0.20
N GLY A 589 -20.22 -33.90 -0.35
CA GLY A 589 -19.89 -35.23 -0.88
C GLY A 589 -19.05 -35.21 -2.15
N THR A 590 -19.13 -34.16 -2.98
CA THR A 590 -18.45 -34.10 -4.29
C THR A 590 -17.23 -33.16 -4.31
N ILE A 591 -17.03 -32.34 -3.27
CA ILE A 591 -16.01 -31.27 -3.30
C ILE A 591 -14.58 -31.79 -3.43
N LYS A 592 -14.32 -33.01 -2.93
CA LYS A 592 -13.01 -33.65 -3.02
C LYS A 592 -12.59 -33.91 -4.48
N ASP A 593 -13.57 -34.21 -5.34
CA ASP A 593 -13.35 -34.57 -6.74
C ASP A 593 -13.53 -33.38 -7.70
N GLN A 594 -13.78 -32.17 -7.18
CA GLN A 594 -13.93 -30.97 -7.99
C GLN A 594 -12.62 -30.66 -8.75
N PRO A 595 -12.64 -30.63 -10.09
CA PRO A 595 -11.44 -30.40 -10.88
C PRO A 595 -10.93 -28.96 -10.73
N ALA A 596 -9.61 -28.82 -10.60
CA ALA A 596 -8.96 -27.52 -10.45
C ALA A 596 -9.04 -26.66 -11.73
N ASP A 597 -9.08 -27.30 -12.90
CA ASP A 597 -9.16 -26.70 -14.24
C ASP A 597 -10.61 -26.60 -14.77
N GLY A 598 -11.60 -27.00 -13.96
CA GLY A 598 -13.00 -26.84 -14.28
C GLY A 598 -13.41 -25.37 -14.43
N SER A 599 -14.49 -25.12 -15.16
CA SER A 599 -15.04 -23.76 -15.34
C SER A 599 -15.74 -23.19 -14.11
N LYS A 600 -15.94 -24.00 -13.07
CA LYS A 600 -16.63 -23.63 -11.82
C LYS A 600 -15.74 -23.87 -10.61
N GLY A 601 -15.80 -22.95 -9.66
CA GLY A 601 -15.17 -23.06 -8.35
C GLY A 601 -16.11 -22.67 -7.21
N PHE A 602 -15.65 -22.87 -5.98
CA PHE A 602 -16.42 -22.62 -4.76
C PHE A 602 -15.59 -21.94 -3.67
N ILE A 603 -16.22 -21.02 -2.93
CA ILE A 603 -15.77 -20.57 -1.60
C ILE A 603 -16.76 -21.13 -0.60
N LEU A 604 -16.28 -21.83 0.44
CA LEU A 604 -17.12 -22.55 1.40
C LEU A 604 -16.91 -22.03 2.81
N GLU A 605 -17.98 -22.05 3.62
CA GLU A 605 -17.94 -21.95 5.08
C GLU A 605 -18.05 -23.35 5.65
N VAL A 606 -17.03 -23.79 6.39
CA VAL A 606 -16.98 -25.17 6.87
C VAL A 606 -16.59 -25.28 8.34
N ASP A 607 -17.00 -26.39 8.95
CA ASP A 607 -16.40 -26.88 10.18
C ASP A 607 -15.41 -28.00 9.85
N LEU A 608 -14.19 -27.89 10.38
CA LEU A 608 -13.12 -28.86 10.18
C LEU A 608 -12.66 -29.42 11.53
N GLU A 609 -12.61 -30.74 11.63
CA GLU A 609 -11.86 -31.44 12.66
C GLU A 609 -10.37 -31.32 12.40
N TYR A 610 -9.61 -31.06 13.45
CA TYR A 610 -8.17 -31.28 13.47
C TYR A 610 -7.87 -32.51 14.32
N PRO A 611 -7.68 -33.69 13.72
CA PRO A 611 -7.46 -34.92 14.47
C PRO A 611 -6.18 -34.86 15.31
N GLN A 612 -6.24 -35.40 16.53
CA GLN A 612 -5.15 -35.33 17.50
C GLN A 612 -3.90 -36.08 17.01
N GLU A 613 -4.09 -37.14 16.22
CA GLU A 613 -3.02 -37.93 15.60
C GLU A 613 -2.14 -37.10 14.64
N LEU A 614 -2.64 -35.98 14.11
CA LEU A 614 -1.86 -35.09 13.23
C LEU A 614 -1.06 -34.02 13.99
N HIS A 615 -1.27 -33.88 15.30
CA HIS A 615 -0.73 -32.75 16.05
C HIS A 615 0.80 -32.71 16.03
N ASP A 616 1.46 -33.85 16.22
CA ASP A 616 2.92 -33.93 16.23
C ASP A 616 3.50 -33.64 14.83
N GLU A 617 2.91 -34.24 13.80
CA GLU A 617 3.35 -34.05 12.42
C GLU A 617 3.16 -32.60 11.95
N HIS A 618 2.04 -31.98 12.32
CA HIS A 618 1.69 -30.63 11.89
C HIS A 618 2.16 -29.53 12.85
N ASN A 619 2.79 -29.86 13.97
CA ASN A 619 3.17 -28.90 15.01
C ASN A 619 4.05 -27.75 14.48
N THR A 620 4.96 -28.05 13.56
CA THR A 620 5.89 -27.04 13.02
C THR A 620 5.29 -26.21 11.90
N TYR A 621 4.22 -26.69 11.23
CA TYR A 621 3.52 -25.94 10.18
C TYR A 621 1.99 -26.09 10.13
N PRO A 622 1.24 -25.71 11.19
CA PRO A 622 -0.20 -25.99 11.27
C PRO A 622 -1.02 -25.44 10.09
N LEU A 623 -1.94 -26.29 9.60
CA LEU A 623 -2.94 -25.94 8.58
C LEU A 623 -4.00 -24.93 9.07
N ALA A 624 -4.70 -24.29 8.13
CA ALA A 624 -5.86 -23.43 8.35
C ALA A 624 -5.69 -22.33 9.44
N PRO A 625 -4.76 -21.37 9.27
CA PRO A 625 -4.49 -20.34 10.28
C PRO A 625 -5.70 -19.40 10.51
N GLU A 626 -5.87 -18.89 11.73
CA GLU A 626 -7.05 -18.08 12.10
C GLU A 626 -6.68 -16.70 12.62
N ARG A 627 -7.57 -15.71 12.41
CA ARG A 627 -7.43 -14.39 13.03
C ARG A 627 -8.05 -14.39 14.42
N MET A 628 -7.21 -14.46 15.46
CA MET A 628 -7.68 -14.52 16.86
C MET A 628 -6.83 -13.68 17.81
N VAL A 629 -7.40 -13.37 18.98
CA VAL A 629 -6.67 -12.83 20.13
C VAL A 629 -6.20 -14.01 20.97
N VAL A 630 -4.89 -14.09 21.25
CA VAL A 630 -4.33 -15.17 22.07
C VAL A 630 -4.73 -14.93 23.53
N GLN A 631 -5.49 -15.85 24.11
CA GLN A 631 -5.90 -15.77 25.50
C GLN A 631 -4.75 -16.19 26.43
N LYS A 632 -4.69 -15.64 27.64
CA LYS A 632 -3.65 -15.96 28.63
C LYS A 632 -3.51 -17.47 28.88
N LYS A 633 -4.64 -18.19 28.99
CA LYS A 633 -4.66 -19.65 29.18
C LYS A 633 -4.09 -20.49 28.02
N TRP A 634 -3.77 -19.87 26.88
CA TRP A 634 -3.17 -20.54 25.72
C TRP A 634 -1.67 -20.22 25.58
N MET A 635 -1.13 -19.41 26.48
CA MET A 635 0.26 -18.98 26.43
C MET A 635 1.17 -20.10 26.96
N SER A 636 2.39 -20.18 26.43
CA SER A 636 3.42 -21.07 26.96
C SER A 636 3.96 -20.56 28.30
N GLU A 637 4.60 -21.43 29.08
CA GLU A 637 5.28 -21.04 30.33
C GLU A 637 6.29 -19.89 30.11
N TYR A 638 7.02 -19.94 28.99
CA TYR A 638 7.91 -18.86 28.59
C TYR A 638 7.18 -17.52 28.41
N GLN A 639 6.01 -17.53 27.76
CA GLN A 639 5.19 -16.32 27.58
C GLN A 639 4.63 -15.82 28.92
N HIS A 640 4.25 -16.72 29.83
CA HIS A 640 3.87 -16.34 31.19
C HIS A 640 5.01 -15.66 31.95
N GLY A 641 6.25 -16.18 31.85
CA GLY A 641 7.43 -15.52 32.44
C GLY A 641 7.70 -14.12 31.88
N LEU A 642 7.39 -13.86 30.61
CA LEU A 642 7.46 -12.50 30.05
C LEU A 642 6.42 -11.55 30.66
N LEU A 643 5.21 -12.04 30.98
CA LEU A 643 4.17 -11.25 31.66
C LEU A 643 4.62 -10.81 33.06
N GLU A 644 5.21 -11.74 33.81
CA GLU A 644 5.75 -11.48 35.15
C GLU A 644 6.90 -10.48 35.12
N ALA A 645 7.69 -10.46 34.03
CA ALA A 645 8.73 -9.46 33.77
C ALA A 645 8.20 -8.10 33.31
N GLY A 646 6.88 -7.84 33.40
CA GLY A 646 6.26 -6.55 33.10
C GLY A 646 5.93 -6.30 31.62
N VAL A 647 5.97 -7.33 30.77
CA VAL A 647 5.58 -7.22 29.35
C VAL A 647 4.08 -7.52 29.22
N ALA A 648 3.23 -6.49 29.28
CA ALA A 648 1.79 -6.69 29.15
C ALA A 648 1.40 -7.17 27.73
N PRO A 649 0.54 -8.21 27.60
CA PRO A 649 0.13 -8.70 26.29
C PRO A 649 -0.89 -7.72 25.69
N ALA A 650 -0.70 -7.36 24.43
CA ALA A 650 -1.68 -6.54 23.72
C ALA A 650 -2.86 -7.43 23.26
N GLU A 651 -4.10 -7.03 23.57
CA GLU A 651 -5.31 -7.70 23.10
C GLU A 651 -5.59 -7.41 21.61
N VAL A 652 -4.69 -7.88 20.73
CA VAL A 652 -4.73 -7.62 19.29
C VAL A 652 -5.01 -8.91 18.54
N LYS A 653 -5.91 -8.85 17.54
CA LYS A 653 -6.16 -9.97 16.62
C LYS A 653 -4.93 -10.19 15.73
N LYS A 654 -4.35 -11.38 15.78
CA LYS A 654 -3.22 -11.82 14.94
C LYS A 654 -3.64 -13.04 14.10
N LEU A 655 -2.94 -13.27 12.99
CA LEU A 655 -3.08 -14.51 12.24
C LEU A 655 -2.22 -15.57 12.92
N VAL A 656 -2.86 -16.62 13.45
CA VAL A 656 -2.22 -17.63 14.30
C VAL A 656 -2.45 -19.02 13.70
N PRO A 657 -1.39 -19.70 13.24
CA PRO A 657 -1.41 -21.14 12.97
C PRO A 657 -1.65 -21.90 14.27
N ASN A 658 -2.62 -22.82 14.28
CA ASN A 658 -2.97 -23.58 15.47
C ASN A 658 -3.64 -24.91 15.11
N LEU A 659 -3.49 -25.92 15.98
CA LEU A 659 -3.96 -27.29 15.79
C LEU A 659 -5.41 -27.54 16.30
N ARG A 660 -6.22 -26.50 16.47
CA ARG A 660 -7.62 -26.67 16.94
C ARG A 660 -8.56 -26.92 15.78
N ASP A 661 -9.72 -27.52 16.09
CA ASP A 661 -10.89 -27.51 15.22
C ASP A 661 -11.21 -26.11 14.70
N LYS A 662 -11.66 -26.04 13.46
CA LYS A 662 -12.06 -24.80 12.80
C LYS A 662 -13.58 -24.78 12.71
N ASN A 663 -14.19 -23.69 13.17
CA ASN A 663 -15.64 -23.50 13.12
C ASN A 663 -15.97 -22.32 12.22
N HIS A 664 -16.96 -22.47 11.34
CA HIS A 664 -17.35 -21.46 10.35
C HIS A 664 -16.16 -20.87 9.56
N TYR A 665 -15.21 -21.72 9.19
CA TYR A 665 -14.00 -21.31 8.49
C TYR A 665 -14.28 -21.12 7.01
N VAL A 666 -14.08 -19.89 6.52
CA VAL A 666 -14.27 -19.58 5.09
C VAL A 666 -12.99 -19.82 4.30
N LEU A 667 -13.04 -20.60 3.23
CA LEU A 667 -11.87 -20.93 2.39
C LEU A 667 -12.22 -21.25 0.95
N HIS A 668 -11.20 -21.17 0.07
CA HIS A 668 -11.30 -21.61 -1.31
C HIS A 668 -11.34 -23.15 -1.40
N TYR A 669 -12.12 -23.73 -2.30
CA TYR A 669 -12.30 -25.19 -2.37
C TYR A 669 -10.98 -25.97 -2.53
N ARG A 670 -10.01 -25.45 -3.28
CA ARG A 670 -8.69 -26.10 -3.44
C ARG A 670 -7.91 -26.18 -2.12
N ASN A 671 -8.11 -25.23 -1.21
CA ASN A 671 -7.51 -25.28 0.11
C ASN A 671 -8.20 -26.34 0.97
N LEU A 672 -9.53 -26.44 0.88
CA LEU A 672 -10.26 -27.51 1.54
C LEU A 672 -9.76 -28.88 1.05
N GLN A 673 -9.68 -29.09 -0.26
CA GLN A 673 -9.16 -30.34 -0.84
C GLN A 673 -7.77 -30.71 -0.29
N LEU A 674 -6.85 -29.74 -0.23
CA LEU A 674 -5.53 -29.96 0.34
C LEU A 674 -5.57 -30.31 1.84
N TYR A 675 -6.42 -29.62 2.63
CA TYR A 675 -6.53 -29.91 4.05
C TYR A 675 -7.09 -31.32 4.30
N LEU A 676 -8.05 -31.75 3.48
CA LEU A 676 -8.60 -33.11 3.55
C LEU A 676 -7.56 -34.16 3.11
N SER A 677 -6.75 -33.88 2.09
CA SER A 677 -5.69 -34.80 1.68
C SER A 677 -4.57 -34.91 2.73
N LEU A 678 -4.39 -33.89 3.55
CA LEU A 678 -3.47 -33.88 4.69
C LEU A 678 -4.13 -34.33 6.00
N GLY A 679 -5.33 -34.94 5.95
CA GLY A 679 -5.94 -35.65 7.07
C GLY A 679 -6.94 -34.86 7.92
N MET A 680 -7.14 -33.55 7.71
CA MET A 680 -8.26 -32.86 8.38
C MET A 680 -9.59 -33.46 7.93
N LYS A 681 -10.62 -33.43 8.80
CA LYS A 681 -11.94 -34.02 8.48
C LYS A 681 -12.99 -32.92 8.32
N LEU A 682 -13.75 -32.96 7.23
CA LEU A 682 -14.88 -32.07 7.03
C LEU A 682 -16.06 -32.52 7.90
N LYS A 683 -16.48 -31.69 8.85
CA LYS A 683 -17.65 -31.95 9.70
C LYS A 683 -18.95 -31.46 9.06
N LYS A 684 -18.92 -30.25 8.49
CA LYS A 684 -20.11 -29.60 7.93
C LYS A 684 -19.75 -28.52 6.90
N VAL A 685 -20.58 -28.36 5.87
CA VAL A 685 -20.61 -27.18 5.01
C VAL A 685 -21.84 -26.35 5.38
N HIS A 686 -21.64 -25.13 5.89
CA HIS A 686 -22.74 -24.25 6.29
C HIS A 686 -23.29 -23.45 5.12
N ARG A 687 -22.38 -22.93 4.28
CA ARG A 687 -22.70 -22.10 3.11
C ARG A 687 -21.64 -22.32 2.04
N ALA A 688 -22.04 -22.23 0.78
CA ALA A 688 -21.09 -22.22 -0.33
C ALA A 688 -21.50 -21.20 -1.39
N LEU A 689 -20.51 -20.48 -1.90
CA LEU A 689 -20.65 -19.52 -3.00
C LEU A 689 -19.96 -20.10 -4.22
N ARG A 690 -20.75 -20.42 -5.25
CA ARG A 690 -20.25 -20.89 -6.56
C ARG A 690 -19.88 -19.71 -7.45
N PHE A 691 -18.84 -19.86 -8.25
CA PHE A 691 -18.41 -18.88 -9.25
C PHE A 691 -17.86 -19.54 -10.51
N GLU A 692 -17.81 -18.78 -11.60
CA GLU A 692 -17.05 -19.10 -12.82
C GLU A 692 -15.58 -18.73 -12.64
N GLN A 693 -14.67 -19.55 -13.17
CA GLN A 693 -13.23 -19.32 -13.04
C GLN A 693 -12.49 -19.60 -14.35
N SER A 694 -11.35 -18.92 -14.54
CA SER A 694 -10.40 -19.16 -15.62
C SER A 694 -9.00 -18.64 -15.25
N PRO A 695 -7.91 -19.09 -15.89
CA PRO A 695 -6.56 -18.60 -15.61
C PRO A 695 -6.29 -17.23 -16.28
N TRP A 696 -7.21 -16.27 -16.12
CA TRP A 696 -7.24 -15.03 -16.90
C TRP A 696 -6.07 -14.07 -16.62
N MET A 697 -5.42 -14.16 -15.46
CA MET A 697 -4.21 -13.36 -15.16
C MET A 697 -2.93 -13.98 -15.72
N GLU A 698 -2.91 -15.27 -16.04
CA GLU A 698 -1.71 -16.00 -16.49
C GLU A 698 -1.00 -15.31 -17.66
N PRO A 699 -1.69 -14.82 -18.72
CA PRO A 699 -1.01 -14.19 -19.85
C PRO A 699 -0.23 -12.93 -19.47
N TYR A 700 -0.71 -12.18 -18.47
CA TYR A 700 -0.03 -11.00 -17.94
C TYR A 700 1.18 -11.37 -17.08
N ILE A 701 1.03 -12.37 -16.21
CA ILE A 701 2.14 -12.87 -15.38
C ILE A 701 3.25 -13.45 -16.25
N ARG A 702 2.89 -14.24 -17.27
CA ARG A 702 3.85 -14.80 -18.23
C ARG A 702 4.59 -13.70 -18.98
N MET A 703 3.87 -12.70 -19.50
CA MET A 703 4.48 -11.55 -20.18
C MET A 703 5.50 -10.83 -19.30
N ASN A 704 5.14 -10.47 -18.06
CA ASN A 704 6.06 -9.78 -17.15
C ASN A 704 7.23 -10.66 -16.71
N THR A 705 7.00 -11.97 -16.55
CA THR A 705 8.07 -12.92 -16.21
C THR A 705 9.09 -13.02 -17.34
N GLU A 706 8.62 -13.06 -18.60
CA GLU A 706 9.50 -13.09 -19.77
C GLU A 706 10.27 -11.77 -19.95
N LEU A 707 9.58 -10.65 -19.80
CA LEU A 707 10.23 -9.32 -19.81
C LEU A 707 11.29 -9.21 -18.69
N ARG A 708 11.03 -9.79 -17.52
CA ARG A 708 12.00 -9.85 -16.41
C ARG A 708 13.20 -10.75 -16.71
N LYS A 709 13.02 -11.84 -17.47
CA LYS A 709 14.12 -12.71 -17.92
C LYS A 709 15.02 -12.00 -18.94
N GLN A 710 14.40 -11.27 -19.87
CA GLN A 710 15.09 -10.53 -20.94
C GLN A 710 15.73 -9.21 -20.45
N ALA A 711 15.25 -8.66 -19.34
CA ALA A 711 15.74 -7.43 -18.76
C ALA A 711 17.25 -7.48 -18.50
N THR A 712 17.96 -6.48 -19.02
CA THR A 712 19.42 -6.39 -18.89
C THR A 712 19.82 -5.56 -17.66
N SER A 713 18.99 -4.59 -17.29
CA SER A 713 19.20 -3.73 -16.13
C SER A 713 18.53 -4.29 -14.87
N ALA A 714 19.11 -4.01 -13.69
CA ALA A 714 18.47 -4.32 -12.41
C ALA A 714 17.13 -3.56 -12.24
N PHE A 715 17.07 -2.34 -12.78
CA PHE A 715 15.88 -1.49 -12.81
C PHE A 715 14.68 -2.18 -13.49
N GLU A 716 14.86 -2.65 -14.73
CA GLU A 716 13.78 -3.32 -15.47
C GLU A 716 13.31 -4.58 -14.75
N LYS A 717 14.24 -5.35 -14.17
CA LYS A 717 13.90 -6.56 -13.39
C LYS A 717 13.00 -6.23 -12.19
N ASP A 718 13.29 -5.15 -11.48
CA ASP A 718 12.49 -4.69 -10.35
C ASP A 718 11.14 -4.11 -10.79
N LEU A 719 11.08 -3.42 -11.93
CA LEU A 719 9.84 -2.91 -12.51
C LEU A 719 8.83 -4.03 -12.80
N TYR A 720 9.25 -5.07 -13.53
CA TYR A 720 8.35 -6.18 -13.89
C TYR A 720 7.96 -7.02 -12.67
N LYS A 721 8.86 -7.16 -11.67
CA LYS A 721 8.53 -7.77 -10.37
C LYS A 721 7.45 -6.95 -9.65
N LEU A 722 7.62 -5.63 -9.58
CA LEU A 722 6.67 -4.73 -8.94
C LEU A 722 5.32 -4.75 -9.65
N ALA A 723 5.29 -4.84 -10.99
CA ALA A 723 4.06 -4.88 -11.76
C ALA A 723 3.16 -6.06 -11.37
N ASN A 724 3.75 -7.26 -11.25
CA ASN A 724 3.03 -8.45 -10.76
C ASN A 724 2.52 -8.27 -9.32
N ASN A 725 3.41 -7.88 -8.40
CA ASN A 725 3.04 -7.73 -6.98
C ASN A 725 1.98 -6.64 -6.74
N SER A 726 1.97 -5.59 -7.57
CA SER A 726 1.08 -4.45 -7.42
C SER A 726 -0.38 -4.78 -7.81
N VAL A 727 -0.58 -5.67 -8.78
CA VAL A 727 -1.92 -6.16 -9.17
C VAL A 727 -2.60 -6.88 -8.01
N PHE A 728 -1.89 -7.79 -7.35
CA PHE A 728 -2.39 -8.48 -6.16
C PHE A 728 -2.81 -7.48 -5.06
N GLY A 729 -1.98 -6.46 -4.81
CA GLY A 729 -2.33 -5.41 -3.84
C GLY A 729 -3.61 -4.64 -4.18
N LYS A 730 -3.99 -4.54 -5.47
CA LYS A 730 -5.22 -3.87 -5.90
C LYS A 730 -6.48 -4.68 -5.70
N THR A 731 -6.42 -6.01 -5.83
CA THR A 731 -7.59 -6.87 -5.56
C THR A 731 -7.93 -6.90 -4.07
N MET A 732 -6.93 -6.67 -3.21
CA MET A 732 -7.06 -6.64 -1.74
C MET A 732 -7.28 -5.23 -1.15
N GLU A 733 -7.57 -4.23 -2.00
CA GLU A 733 -7.67 -2.85 -1.56
C GLU A 733 -8.85 -2.62 -0.59
N ASN A 734 -8.54 -2.36 0.68
CA ASN A 734 -9.57 -2.08 1.67
C ASN A 734 -10.00 -0.61 1.63
N LEU A 735 -11.13 -0.35 0.95
CA LEU A 735 -11.72 0.98 0.81
C LEU A 735 -12.11 1.63 2.15
N ARG A 736 -12.33 0.83 3.20
CA ARG A 736 -12.67 1.29 4.57
C ARG A 736 -11.50 1.95 5.30
N LYS A 737 -10.26 1.76 4.83
CA LYS A 737 -9.07 2.40 5.42
C LYS A 737 -8.72 3.74 4.75
N ARG A 738 -9.40 4.10 3.67
CA ARG A 738 -9.14 5.36 2.97
C ARG A 738 -9.66 6.53 3.80
N VAL A 739 -8.77 7.47 4.06
CA VAL A 739 -9.08 8.72 4.75
C VAL A 739 -9.49 9.77 3.72
N ASP A 740 -10.35 10.71 4.11
CA ASP A 740 -10.57 11.94 3.36
C ASP A 740 -10.03 13.12 4.18
N VAL A 741 -9.22 13.96 3.54
CA VAL A 741 -8.57 15.13 4.13
C VAL A 741 -8.87 16.32 3.23
N LYS A 742 -9.37 17.41 3.81
CA LYS A 742 -9.56 18.70 3.14
C LYS A 742 -8.52 19.67 3.66
N LEU A 743 -7.75 20.26 2.75
CA LEU A 743 -6.87 21.37 3.05
C LEU A 743 -7.67 22.67 2.97
N VAL A 744 -7.54 23.50 4.01
CA VAL A 744 -8.28 24.76 4.17
C VAL A 744 -7.30 25.85 4.56
N ARG A 745 -7.35 26.98 3.85
CA ARG A 745 -6.53 28.15 4.18
C ARG A 745 -7.19 29.01 5.26
N SER A 746 -6.40 29.79 5.99
CA SER A 746 -6.89 30.71 7.04
C SER A 746 -8.00 31.64 6.56
N HIS A 747 -7.86 32.23 5.37
CA HIS A 747 -8.88 33.11 4.78
C HIS A 747 -10.16 32.39 4.30
N GLU A 748 -10.17 31.05 4.22
CA GLU A 748 -11.36 30.27 3.87
C GLU A 748 -12.22 29.98 5.12
N GLU A 749 -12.47 30.99 5.98
CA GLU A 749 -13.14 30.81 7.27
C GLU A 749 -14.51 30.13 7.17
N ASP A 750 -15.33 30.49 6.19
CA ASP A 750 -16.66 29.90 6.01
C ASP A 750 -16.57 28.39 5.70
N LYS A 751 -15.58 28.00 4.90
CA LYS A 751 -15.32 26.61 4.56
C LYS A 751 -14.80 25.85 5.78
N LEU A 752 -13.92 26.46 6.58
CA LEU A 752 -13.43 25.89 7.82
C LEU A 752 -14.57 25.66 8.82
N ARG A 753 -15.38 26.69 9.09
CA ARG A 753 -16.54 26.62 9.98
C ARG A 753 -17.52 25.55 9.53
N ARG A 754 -17.82 25.48 8.23
CA ARG A 754 -18.70 24.44 7.67
C ARG A 754 -18.14 23.03 7.82
N LEU A 755 -16.83 22.84 7.64
CA LEU A 755 -16.19 21.52 7.76
C LEU A 755 -16.07 21.06 9.22
N ILE A 756 -15.80 21.97 10.16
CA ILE A 756 -15.75 21.68 11.61
C ILE A 756 -17.16 21.41 12.16
N ALA A 757 -18.14 22.21 11.75
CA ALA A 757 -19.54 22.00 12.09
C ALA A 757 -20.11 20.72 11.46
N SER A 758 -19.45 20.17 10.44
CA SER A 758 -19.92 18.98 9.76
C SER A 758 -19.99 17.81 10.73
N PRO A 759 -21.12 17.09 10.77
CA PRO A 759 -21.24 15.81 11.45
C PRO A 759 -20.18 14.75 11.11
N SER A 760 -19.52 14.90 9.95
CA SER A 760 -18.49 13.97 9.46
C SER A 760 -17.08 14.36 9.91
N PHE A 761 -16.93 15.47 10.65
CA PHE A 761 -15.65 15.93 11.18
C PHE A 761 -15.03 14.88 12.10
N ALA A 762 -13.79 14.49 11.83
CA ALA A 762 -13.03 13.57 12.68
C ALA A 762 -12.06 14.33 13.57
N ARG A 763 -11.20 15.16 12.96
CA ARG A 763 -10.21 15.99 13.65
C ARG A 763 -9.66 17.08 12.73
N ALA A 764 -9.12 18.12 13.33
CA ALA A 764 -8.34 19.15 12.67
C ALA A 764 -6.86 19.00 13.03
N ASN A 765 -6.00 19.11 12.03
CA ASN A 765 -4.56 19.19 12.16
C ASN A 765 -4.12 20.55 11.64
N ILE A 766 -3.76 21.45 12.55
CA ILE A 766 -3.24 22.78 12.21
C ILE A 766 -1.76 22.60 11.88
N PHE A 767 -1.37 22.96 10.65
CA PHE A 767 0.03 22.87 10.24
C PHE A 767 0.79 24.14 10.61
N ASP A 768 0.19 25.29 10.30
CA ASP A 768 0.64 26.64 10.64
C ASP A 768 -0.57 27.58 10.73
N ASP A 769 -0.30 28.88 10.86
CA ASP A 769 -1.33 29.93 11.01
C ASP A 769 -2.21 30.06 9.75
N ASP A 770 -1.75 29.57 8.59
CA ASP A 770 -2.39 29.76 7.29
C ASP A 770 -2.96 28.48 6.66
N LEU A 771 -2.65 27.30 7.20
CA LEU A 771 -3.08 26.02 6.65
C LEU A 771 -3.54 25.01 7.70
N VAL A 772 -4.76 24.52 7.53
CA VAL A 772 -5.37 23.47 8.36
C VAL A 772 -5.80 22.28 7.49
N ALA A 773 -5.44 21.07 7.91
CA ALA A 773 -5.99 19.83 7.38
C ALA A 773 -7.18 19.38 8.23
N ILE A 774 -8.36 19.30 7.61
CA ILE A 774 -9.56 18.75 8.22
C ILE A 774 -9.75 17.31 7.74
N GLN A 775 -9.62 16.36 8.66
CA GLN A 775 -9.94 14.97 8.41
C GLN A 775 -11.45 14.76 8.58
N VAL A 776 -12.09 14.15 7.57
CA VAL A 776 -13.51 13.81 7.62
C VAL A 776 -13.72 12.31 7.42
N HIS A 777 -14.68 11.76 8.14
CA HIS A 777 -15.17 10.41 7.93
C HIS A 777 -15.92 10.34 6.60
N LYS A 778 -15.76 9.23 5.87
CA LYS A 778 -16.57 8.97 4.68
C LYS A 778 -17.97 8.57 5.11
N SER A 779 -18.97 9.39 4.79
CA SER A 779 -20.37 9.09 5.04
C SER A 779 -20.89 7.93 4.17
N ARG A 780 -20.29 7.73 2.99
CA ARG A 780 -20.69 6.72 1.99
C ARG A 780 -19.49 5.90 1.51
N LEU A 781 -19.67 4.58 1.43
CA LEU A 781 -18.68 3.61 0.99
C LEU A 781 -19.25 2.75 -0.13
N VAL A 782 -18.71 2.89 -1.34
CA VAL A 782 -19.06 2.01 -2.47
C VAL A 782 -18.06 0.85 -2.53
N LEU A 783 -18.54 -0.39 -2.39
CA LEU A 783 -17.70 -1.60 -2.42
C LEU A 783 -17.55 -2.15 -3.85
N ASN A 784 -16.70 -1.50 -4.65
CA ASN A 784 -16.51 -1.81 -6.08
C ASN A 784 -15.11 -2.37 -6.40
N ARG A 785 -14.62 -3.28 -5.56
CA ARG A 785 -13.32 -3.96 -5.77
C ARG A 785 -13.55 -5.47 -5.89
N PRO A 786 -12.86 -6.16 -6.80
CA PRO A 786 -13.00 -7.61 -6.98
C PRO A 786 -12.25 -8.36 -5.87
N VAL A 787 -12.74 -8.26 -4.63
CA VAL A 787 -12.08 -8.81 -3.44
C VAL A 787 -12.00 -10.34 -3.45
N TYR A 788 -12.89 -11.01 -4.18
CA TYR A 788 -12.89 -12.46 -4.38
C TYR A 788 -11.62 -12.96 -5.05
N VAL A 789 -11.03 -12.15 -5.95
CA VAL A 789 -9.78 -12.47 -6.62
C VAL A 789 -8.64 -12.49 -5.60
N GLY A 790 -8.56 -11.46 -4.76
CA GLY A 790 -7.51 -11.35 -3.76
C GLY A 790 -7.59 -12.43 -2.68
N MET A 791 -8.80 -12.80 -2.25
CA MET A 791 -9.04 -13.93 -1.35
C MET A 791 -8.56 -15.24 -1.98
N SER A 792 -8.92 -15.50 -3.24
CA SER A 792 -8.52 -16.72 -3.95
C SER A 792 -7.00 -16.81 -4.13
N ILE A 793 -6.33 -15.72 -4.52
CA ILE A 793 -4.86 -15.67 -4.62
C ILE A 793 -4.18 -15.99 -3.29
N LEU A 794 -4.68 -15.40 -2.19
CA LEU A 794 -4.14 -15.64 -0.84
C LEU A 794 -4.28 -17.10 -0.43
N ASP A 795 -5.39 -17.74 -0.73
CA ASP A 795 -5.63 -19.13 -0.35
C ASP A 795 -4.84 -20.09 -1.25
N LEU A 796 -4.89 -19.91 -2.57
CA LEU A 796 -4.08 -20.69 -3.52
C LEU A 796 -2.59 -20.57 -3.24
N SER A 797 -2.07 -19.40 -2.86
CA SER A 797 -0.65 -19.29 -2.48
C SER A 797 -0.25 -20.20 -1.32
N LYS A 798 -1.16 -20.46 -0.37
CA LYS A 798 -0.89 -21.38 0.75
C LYS A 798 -0.85 -22.82 0.26
N THR A 799 -1.61 -23.18 -0.78
CA THR A 799 -1.59 -24.55 -1.29
C THR A 799 -0.24 -24.93 -1.83
N LEU A 800 0.46 -24.02 -2.54
CA LEU A 800 1.82 -24.28 -3.01
C LEU A 800 2.80 -24.51 -1.85
N MET A 801 2.75 -23.66 -0.82
CA MET A 801 3.69 -23.75 0.31
C MET A 801 3.45 -25.01 1.15
N TYR A 802 2.18 -25.36 1.41
CA TYR A 802 1.83 -26.56 2.14
C TYR A 802 2.10 -27.83 1.33
N ASP A 803 1.79 -27.85 0.03
CA ASP A 803 2.09 -28.99 -0.84
C ASP A 803 3.59 -29.22 -0.99
N PHE A 804 4.39 -28.15 -1.11
CA PHE A 804 5.84 -28.30 -1.12
C PHE A 804 6.38 -28.86 0.21
N TYR A 805 5.88 -28.37 1.35
CA TYR A 805 6.34 -28.86 2.66
C TYR A 805 5.86 -30.29 2.95
N TYR A 806 4.55 -30.54 2.91
CA TYR A 806 3.97 -31.83 3.26
C TYR A 806 4.05 -32.85 2.12
N GLY A 807 3.71 -32.44 0.90
CA GLY A 807 3.66 -33.32 -0.27
C GLY A 807 5.01 -33.65 -0.88
N GLN A 808 6.05 -32.83 -0.67
CA GLN A 808 7.41 -33.11 -1.16
C GLN A 808 8.39 -33.40 -0.02
N LEU A 809 8.63 -32.43 0.87
CA LEU A 809 9.68 -32.54 1.88
C LEU A 809 9.36 -33.58 2.98
N LYS A 810 8.17 -33.56 3.56
CA LYS A 810 7.77 -34.55 4.58
C LYS A 810 7.66 -35.95 3.99
N ASN A 811 7.21 -36.10 2.74
CA ASN A 811 7.23 -37.39 2.05
C ASN A 811 8.65 -37.94 1.84
N GLN A 812 9.63 -37.08 1.55
CA GLN A 812 11.03 -37.50 1.35
C GLN A 812 11.76 -37.78 2.67
N TYR A 813 11.55 -36.94 3.69
CA TYR A 813 12.37 -36.94 4.90
C TYR A 813 11.64 -37.43 6.16
N GLY A 814 10.30 -37.41 6.19
CA GLY A 814 9.51 -37.73 7.37
C GLY A 814 9.82 -36.79 8.53
N ASP A 815 10.11 -37.33 9.69
CA ASP A 815 10.44 -36.56 10.90
C ASP A 815 11.87 -35.98 10.90
N ARG A 816 12.67 -36.37 9.91
CA ARG A 816 14.01 -35.80 9.68
C ARG A 816 13.98 -34.39 9.10
N CYS A 817 12.82 -33.87 8.71
CA CYS A 817 12.66 -32.49 8.24
C CYS A 817 11.79 -31.69 9.22
N GLN A 818 12.35 -30.61 9.75
CA GLN A 818 11.65 -29.68 10.65
C GLN A 818 11.63 -28.27 10.06
N LEU A 819 10.46 -27.62 10.09
CA LEU A 819 10.37 -26.20 9.78
C LEU A 819 10.87 -25.38 10.97
N LEU A 820 11.87 -24.52 10.74
CA LEU A 820 12.40 -23.59 11.74
C LEU A 820 11.65 -22.26 11.71
N TYR A 821 11.42 -21.74 10.50
CA TYR A 821 10.83 -20.43 10.25
C TYR A 821 10.14 -20.36 8.90
N THR A 822 9.07 -19.58 8.82
CA THR A 822 8.44 -19.20 7.55
C THR A 822 8.00 -17.74 7.57
N ASP A 823 8.12 -17.06 6.44
CA ASP A 823 7.52 -15.74 6.19
C ASP A 823 6.93 -15.68 4.78
N THR A 824 5.65 -16.01 4.67
CA THR A 824 4.83 -15.99 3.45
C THR A 824 5.27 -16.98 2.37
N ASP A 825 6.39 -16.73 1.72
CA ASP A 825 6.93 -17.42 0.55
C ASP A 825 8.22 -18.18 0.84
N SER A 826 8.73 -18.10 2.06
CA SER A 826 9.99 -18.74 2.45
C SER A 826 9.82 -19.84 3.51
N LEU A 827 10.68 -20.85 3.42
CA LEU A 827 10.82 -21.96 4.37
C LEU A 827 12.29 -22.07 4.78
N LEU A 828 12.56 -21.94 6.08
CA LEU A 828 13.86 -22.26 6.65
C LEU A 828 13.75 -23.60 7.38
N LEU A 829 14.53 -24.58 6.95
CA LEU A 829 14.35 -25.99 7.28
C LEU A 829 15.61 -26.53 7.95
N GLU A 830 15.44 -27.44 8.90
CA GLU A 830 16.50 -28.35 9.38
C GLU A 830 16.21 -29.74 8.84
N ILE A 831 17.17 -30.34 8.13
CA ILE A 831 17.02 -31.61 7.42
C ILE A 831 18.15 -32.55 7.83
N GLN A 832 17.81 -33.71 8.38
CA GLN A 832 18.77 -34.77 8.71
C GLN A 832 18.93 -35.73 7.52
N THR A 833 20.03 -35.59 6.80
CA THR A 833 20.40 -36.39 5.61
C THR A 833 21.92 -36.32 5.41
N GLU A 834 22.48 -37.26 4.65
CA GLU A 834 23.91 -37.25 4.33
C GLU A 834 24.30 -36.01 3.50
N ASP A 835 23.57 -35.76 2.40
CA ASP A 835 23.82 -34.64 1.50
C ASP A 835 22.51 -34.11 0.89
N VAL A 836 22.06 -32.97 1.41
CA VAL A 836 20.83 -32.31 0.96
C VAL A 836 20.93 -31.84 -0.50
N TYR A 837 22.11 -31.48 -0.98
CA TYR A 837 22.29 -31.03 -2.36
C TYR A 837 22.20 -32.20 -3.33
N ARG A 838 22.73 -33.36 -2.96
CA ARG A 838 22.53 -34.60 -3.73
C ARG A 838 21.05 -34.98 -3.79
N ASP A 839 20.34 -34.86 -2.69
CA ASP A 839 18.89 -35.13 -2.63
C ASP A 839 18.08 -34.21 -3.55
N MET A 840 18.51 -32.94 -3.69
CA MET A 840 17.88 -31.98 -4.61
C MET A 840 18.05 -32.36 -6.09
N VAL A 841 19.10 -33.08 -6.47
CA VAL A 841 19.34 -33.52 -7.87
C VAL A 841 18.16 -34.37 -8.36
N ALA A 842 17.68 -35.31 -7.53
CA ALA A 842 16.58 -36.20 -7.87
C ALA A 842 15.27 -35.45 -8.14
N HIS A 843 15.13 -34.23 -7.60
CA HIS A 843 13.95 -33.38 -7.71
C HIS A 843 14.29 -32.00 -8.30
N ALA A 844 15.29 -31.93 -9.19
CA ALA A 844 15.78 -30.67 -9.77
C ALA A 844 14.67 -29.83 -10.41
N GLY A 845 13.62 -30.49 -10.93
CA GLY A 845 12.43 -29.84 -11.46
C GLY A 845 11.65 -28.98 -10.46
N LEU A 846 11.85 -29.13 -9.14
CA LEU A 846 11.19 -28.32 -8.10
C LEU A 846 11.96 -27.03 -7.76
N TYR A 847 13.26 -26.99 -8.07
CA TYR A 847 14.17 -25.96 -7.58
C TYR A 847 14.63 -25.01 -8.69
N ASP A 848 14.81 -23.74 -8.35
CA ASP A 848 15.57 -22.77 -9.14
C ASP A 848 16.97 -22.64 -8.53
N THR A 849 17.93 -23.34 -9.13
CA THR A 849 19.35 -23.33 -8.76
C THR A 849 20.19 -22.42 -9.65
N SER A 850 19.55 -21.49 -10.37
CA SER A 850 20.24 -20.62 -11.35
C SER A 850 21.19 -19.61 -10.72
N ASP A 851 21.02 -19.32 -9.43
CA ASP A 851 21.86 -18.40 -8.65
C ASP A 851 23.07 -19.12 -7.99
N TYR A 852 23.20 -20.45 -8.14
CA TYR A 852 24.38 -21.21 -7.67
C TYR A 852 25.63 -20.85 -8.49
N PRO A 853 26.85 -21.02 -7.92
CA PRO A 853 28.09 -20.88 -8.68
C PRO A 853 28.10 -21.80 -9.91
N ARG A 854 28.67 -21.35 -11.04
CA ARG A 854 28.60 -22.08 -12.32
C ARG A 854 29.27 -23.46 -12.27
N GLU A 855 30.27 -23.57 -11.42
CA GLU A 855 31.03 -24.78 -11.12
C GLU A 855 30.30 -25.75 -10.19
N HIS A 856 29.20 -25.33 -9.57
CA HIS A 856 28.44 -26.16 -8.66
C HIS A 856 27.61 -27.22 -9.43
N PRO A 857 27.60 -28.50 -9.02
CA PRO A 857 26.90 -29.57 -9.76
C PRO A 857 25.40 -29.33 -10.00
N LEU A 858 24.74 -28.61 -9.09
CA LEU A 858 23.33 -28.23 -9.20
C LEU A 858 23.05 -27.00 -10.07
N HIS A 859 24.05 -26.25 -10.54
CA HIS A 859 23.80 -25.03 -11.31
C HIS A 859 23.02 -25.34 -12.59
N SER A 860 21.80 -24.80 -12.69
CA SER A 860 20.97 -24.91 -13.89
C SER A 860 20.18 -23.63 -14.12
N VAL A 861 20.10 -23.19 -15.37
CA VAL A 861 19.31 -22.02 -15.78
C VAL A 861 17.90 -22.40 -16.25
N GLU A 862 17.54 -23.68 -16.27
CA GLU A 862 16.26 -24.18 -16.76
C GLU A 862 15.07 -23.59 -15.99
N ASN A 863 15.14 -23.60 -14.67
CA ASN A 863 14.09 -23.10 -13.78
C ASN A 863 14.24 -21.62 -13.40
N LYS A 864 15.16 -20.89 -14.03
CA LYS A 864 15.48 -19.50 -13.69
C LYS A 864 14.24 -18.62 -13.67
N LYS A 865 13.84 -18.16 -12.48
CA LYS A 865 12.68 -17.29 -12.21
C LYS A 865 11.34 -17.87 -12.73
N VAL A 866 11.25 -19.18 -12.90
CA VAL A 866 9.97 -19.86 -13.19
C VAL A 866 9.09 -19.77 -11.95
N VAL A 867 7.84 -19.34 -12.14
CA VAL A 867 6.92 -19.08 -11.02
C VAL A 867 6.62 -20.36 -10.24
N GLY A 868 6.66 -20.27 -8.91
CA GLY A 868 6.36 -21.37 -7.99
C GLY A 868 7.48 -22.38 -7.76
N LYS A 869 8.66 -22.22 -8.38
CA LYS A 869 9.86 -23.01 -8.04
C LYS A 869 10.54 -22.47 -6.79
N MET A 870 11.20 -23.34 -6.03
CA MET A 870 11.90 -22.95 -4.80
C MET A 870 13.35 -22.58 -5.09
N THR A 871 13.76 -21.37 -4.73
CA THR A 871 15.14 -20.88 -4.83
C THR A 871 15.84 -21.07 -3.49
N ASP A 872 17.09 -21.54 -3.49
CA ASP A 872 17.94 -21.51 -2.30
C ASP A 872 18.55 -20.11 -2.14
N GLU A 873 18.12 -19.38 -1.10
CA GLU A 873 18.59 -18.02 -0.79
C GLU A 873 20.08 -17.96 -0.43
N CYS A 874 20.67 -19.08 0.00
CA CYS A 874 22.11 -19.19 0.27
C CYS A 874 22.89 -19.71 -0.95
N ALA A 875 22.23 -20.03 -2.06
CA ALA A 875 22.83 -20.44 -3.33
C ALA A 875 23.92 -21.54 -3.18
N GLY A 876 23.61 -22.57 -2.40
CA GLY A 876 24.50 -23.70 -2.12
C GLY A 876 25.54 -23.45 -1.03
N ARG A 877 25.56 -22.27 -0.38
CA ARG A 877 26.46 -22.00 0.73
C ARG A 877 25.92 -22.64 2.02
N PRO A 878 26.66 -23.56 2.67
CA PRO A 878 26.17 -24.23 3.88
C PRO A 878 25.87 -23.26 5.03
N ILE A 879 24.73 -23.44 5.66
CA ILE A 879 24.31 -22.69 6.85
C ILE A 879 24.80 -23.42 8.11
N ALA A 880 25.50 -22.72 8.99
CA ALA A 880 26.03 -23.25 10.24
C ALA A 880 25.03 -23.11 11.40
N GLU A 881 24.41 -21.95 11.57
CA GLU A 881 23.54 -21.67 12.73
C GLU A 881 22.39 -20.72 12.36
N TYR A 882 21.21 -20.99 12.93
CA TYR A 882 20.03 -20.15 12.84
C TYR A 882 19.56 -19.72 14.22
N ILE A 883 19.18 -18.45 14.35
CA ILE A 883 18.59 -17.87 15.56
C ILE A 883 17.37 -17.04 15.18
N GLY A 884 16.19 -17.45 15.65
CA GLY A 884 14.91 -16.77 15.50
C GLY A 884 14.40 -16.24 16.83
N LEU A 885 14.28 -14.93 16.97
CA LEU A 885 13.73 -14.31 18.19
C LEU A 885 12.21 -14.16 18.08
N ARG A 886 11.73 -13.66 16.93
CA ARG A 886 10.32 -13.46 16.62
C ARG A 886 10.12 -13.34 15.10
N PRO A 887 8.88 -13.45 14.59
CA PRO A 887 8.59 -13.16 13.18
C PRO A 887 9.30 -11.91 12.67
N LYS A 888 10.04 -12.04 11.56
CA LYS A 888 10.83 -10.95 10.92
C LYS A 888 12.00 -10.41 11.76
N MET A 889 12.46 -11.16 12.76
CA MET A 889 13.66 -10.87 13.54
C MET A 889 14.48 -12.14 13.77
N TYR A 890 15.48 -12.34 12.92
CA TYR A 890 16.30 -13.55 12.91
C TYR A 890 17.69 -13.31 12.32
N SER A 891 18.60 -14.24 12.60
CA SER A 891 19.93 -14.29 12.00
C SER A 891 20.29 -15.70 11.54
N ILE A 892 20.91 -15.79 10.36
CA ILE A 892 21.46 -16.99 9.76
C ILE A 892 22.96 -16.77 9.61
N LEU A 893 23.77 -17.70 10.09
CA LEU A 893 25.23 -17.72 9.96
C LEU A 893 25.62 -18.78 8.94
N GLU A 894 26.30 -18.38 7.87
CA GLU A 894 26.88 -19.28 6.86
C GLU A 894 28.24 -19.82 7.33
N ALA A 895 28.65 -20.98 6.82
CA ALA A 895 29.89 -21.66 7.22
C ALA A 895 31.16 -20.82 7.04
N LYS A 896 31.19 -19.92 6.05
CA LYS A 896 32.33 -19.03 5.77
C LYS A 896 32.32 -17.73 6.59
N GLY A 897 31.40 -17.61 7.57
CA GLY A 897 31.30 -16.44 8.47
C GLY A 897 30.39 -15.31 7.97
N ASP A 898 29.93 -15.38 6.72
CA ASP A 898 28.88 -14.49 6.22
C ASP A 898 27.58 -14.71 6.98
N ASN A 899 26.74 -13.67 7.04
CA ASN A 899 25.47 -13.77 7.76
C ASN A 899 24.34 -12.97 7.14
N ILE A 900 23.14 -13.56 7.21
CA ILE A 900 21.88 -12.89 6.91
C ILE A 900 21.31 -12.42 8.24
N LYS A 901 21.01 -11.13 8.34
CA LYS A 901 20.43 -10.51 9.54
C LYS A 901 19.16 -9.76 9.19
N LYS A 902 18.05 -10.07 9.85
CA LYS A 902 16.78 -9.34 9.73
C LYS A 902 16.39 -8.79 11.10
N ALA A 903 16.19 -7.47 11.16
CA ALA A 903 15.69 -6.78 12.33
C ALA A 903 14.62 -5.78 11.89
N LYS A 904 13.35 -6.17 11.99
CA LYS A 904 12.22 -5.30 11.63
C LYS A 904 12.26 -3.99 12.43
N GLY A 905 12.10 -2.88 11.71
CA GLY A 905 12.07 -1.54 12.30
C GLY A 905 13.44 -0.96 12.67
N VAL A 906 14.55 -1.58 12.26
CA VAL A 906 15.91 -1.02 12.35
C VAL A 906 16.45 -0.74 10.95
N LYS A 907 17.17 0.39 10.78
CA LYS A 907 17.77 0.76 9.49
C LYS A 907 18.81 -0.27 9.01
N LYS A 908 18.85 -0.52 7.70
CA LYS A 908 19.79 -1.47 7.08
C LYS A 908 21.26 -1.18 7.39
N CYS A 909 21.67 0.09 7.42
CA CYS A 909 23.04 0.48 7.77
C CYS A 909 23.42 0.05 9.20
N VAL A 910 22.53 0.25 10.16
CA VAL A 910 22.72 -0.18 11.56
C VAL A 910 22.77 -1.70 11.66
N VAL A 911 21.87 -2.41 10.97
CA VAL A 911 21.92 -3.88 10.92
C VAL A 911 23.26 -4.38 10.36
N LYS A 912 23.77 -3.73 9.31
CA LYS A 912 25.04 -4.13 8.68
C LYS A 912 26.25 -3.83 9.57
N LYS A 913 26.30 -2.63 10.17
CA LYS A 913 27.49 -2.11 10.89
C LYS A 913 27.54 -2.46 12.37
N HIS A 914 26.40 -2.48 13.05
CA HIS A 914 26.36 -2.52 14.51
C HIS A 914 25.78 -3.81 15.07
N ILE A 915 24.90 -4.50 14.32
CA ILE A 915 24.28 -5.75 14.78
C ILE A 915 25.10 -6.98 14.32
N ARG A 916 25.33 -7.94 15.21
CA ARG A 916 26.07 -9.19 14.97
C ARG A 916 25.25 -10.43 15.31
N HIS A 917 25.58 -11.57 14.71
CA HIS A 917 24.93 -12.86 15.00
C HIS A 917 25.02 -13.22 16.50
N LYS A 918 26.18 -12.97 17.12
CA LYS A 918 26.41 -13.17 18.57
C LYS A 918 25.35 -12.47 19.43
N GLN A 919 24.96 -11.25 19.08
CA GLN A 919 23.94 -10.51 19.85
C GLN A 919 22.55 -11.15 19.75
N TYR A 920 22.20 -11.81 18.63
CA TYR A 920 20.95 -12.59 18.56
C TYR A 920 21.03 -13.81 19.48
N ARG A 921 22.20 -14.46 19.57
CA ARG A 921 22.46 -15.58 20.48
C ARG A 921 22.33 -15.17 21.94
N GLU A 922 23.00 -14.09 22.32
CA GLU A 922 22.95 -13.50 23.67
C GLU A 922 21.50 -13.04 23.99
N ALA A 923 20.79 -12.44 23.03
CA ALA A 923 19.39 -12.08 23.22
C ALA A 923 18.49 -13.30 23.46
N LEU A 924 18.72 -14.43 22.78
CA LEU A 924 17.94 -15.65 22.96
C LEU A 924 18.25 -16.38 24.26
N PHE A 925 19.54 -16.63 24.54
CA PHE A 925 19.98 -17.49 25.64
C PHE A 925 20.23 -16.72 26.94
N GLU A 926 20.80 -15.52 26.87
CA GLU A 926 21.13 -14.69 28.05
C GLU A 926 20.04 -13.65 28.37
N LYS A 927 19.02 -13.53 27.50
CA LYS A 927 17.91 -12.56 27.62
C LYS A 927 18.39 -11.10 27.62
N THR A 928 19.53 -10.83 26.99
CA THR A 928 20.12 -9.50 26.85
C THR A 928 19.35 -8.66 25.82
N THR A 929 19.16 -7.37 26.12
CA THR A 929 18.59 -6.39 25.18
C THR A 929 19.66 -5.38 24.78
N PHE A 930 19.97 -5.31 23.49
CA PHE A 930 20.89 -4.33 22.94
C PHE A 930 20.15 -3.07 22.51
N HIS A 931 20.81 -1.92 22.52
CA HIS A 931 20.25 -0.66 22.02
C HIS A 931 21.15 -0.10 20.90
N HIS A 932 20.52 0.33 19.81
CA HIS A 932 21.24 0.95 18.70
C HIS A 932 20.59 2.26 18.28
N GLY A 933 21.43 3.29 18.16
CA GLY A 933 21.08 4.59 17.60
C GLY A 933 20.99 4.55 16.07
N MET A 934 20.00 5.24 15.51
CA MET A 934 19.84 5.45 14.08
C MET A 934 19.28 6.84 13.79
N ASP A 935 19.87 7.55 12.84
CA ASP A 935 19.33 8.83 12.37
C ASP A 935 18.27 8.61 11.29
N VAL A 936 17.16 9.33 11.34
CA VAL A 936 16.05 9.26 10.38
C VAL A 936 15.54 10.65 10.04
N LEU A 937 14.90 10.80 8.89
CA LEU A 937 14.08 11.98 8.59
C LEU A 937 12.63 11.70 8.98
N ARG A 938 12.02 12.65 9.67
CA ARG A 938 10.60 12.64 10.04
C ARG A 938 9.99 14.00 9.77
N SER A 939 8.71 14.00 9.46
CA SER A 939 7.91 15.21 9.32
C SER A 939 6.88 15.29 10.43
N GLU A 940 6.65 16.50 10.90
CA GLU A 940 5.57 16.85 11.83
C GLU A 940 5.03 18.21 11.44
N ARG A 941 3.73 18.31 11.19
CA ARG A 941 3.05 19.51 10.66
C ARG A 941 3.71 20.02 9.39
N HIS A 942 4.04 19.10 8.48
CA HIS A 942 4.83 19.37 7.28
C HIS A 942 6.20 20.04 7.51
N ARG A 943 6.72 20.12 8.74
CA ARG A 943 8.10 20.52 9.02
C ARG A 943 9.00 19.30 9.09
N ILE A 944 10.13 19.34 8.38
CA ILE A 944 11.04 18.20 8.24
C ILE A 944 12.16 18.33 9.27
N TYR A 945 12.37 17.27 10.03
CA TYR A 945 13.42 17.17 11.03
C TYR A 945 14.27 15.91 10.81
N GLY A 946 15.58 16.06 10.99
CA GLY A 946 16.40 14.90 11.33
C GLY A 946 16.19 14.53 12.79
N GLN A 947 16.13 13.22 13.06
CA GLN A 947 15.93 12.66 14.39
C GLN A 947 16.88 11.50 14.63
N ARG A 948 17.54 11.48 15.79
CA ARG A 948 18.27 10.33 16.32
C ARG A 948 17.28 9.49 17.13
N LEU A 949 17.06 8.26 16.71
CA LEU A 949 16.24 7.25 17.39
C LEU A 949 17.16 6.23 18.05
N ASN A 950 16.97 5.94 19.33
CA ASN A 950 17.59 4.80 19.98
C ASN A 950 16.55 3.69 20.13
N LYS A 951 16.81 2.49 19.61
CA LYS A 951 15.85 1.37 19.63
C LYS A 951 16.49 0.12 20.23
N GLY A 952 15.76 -0.57 21.12
CA GLY A 952 16.15 -1.88 21.64
C GLY A 952 16.09 -2.96 20.54
N CYS A 953 17.24 -3.47 20.09
CA CYS A 953 17.41 -4.53 19.10
C CYS A 953 18.88 -5.03 19.07
N PRO A 954 19.16 -6.34 18.85
CA PRO A 954 18.23 -7.46 18.93
C PRO A 954 17.74 -7.67 20.37
N THR A 955 16.50 -8.13 20.51
CA THR A 955 15.92 -8.44 21.81
C THR A 955 14.84 -9.51 21.64
N ASP A 956 14.79 -10.41 22.62
CA ASP A 956 13.72 -11.40 22.80
C ASP A 956 12.54 -10.82 23.62
N ARG A 957 12.68 -9.57 24.12
CA ARG A 957 11.69 -8.86 24.94
C ARG A 957 11.09 -7.70 24.13
N ASP A 958 9.79 -7.46 24.30
CA ASP A 958 9.11 -6.43 23.52
C ASP A 958 9.53 -5.02 23.97
N SER A 959 10.25 -4.29 23.11
CA SER A 959 10.36 -2.84 23.26
C SER A 959 9.01 -2.23 22.85
N GLY A 960 8.43 -1.40 23.71
CA GLY A 960 7.04 -0.93 23.64
C GLY A 960 6.60 -0.20 22.36
N ASP A 961 7.48 -0.08 21.35
CA ASP A 961 7.22 0.52 20.04
C ASP A 961 6.75 -0.49 18.97
N GLU A 962 6.84 -1.80 19.22
CA GLU A 962 6.22 -2.85 18.39
C GLU A 962 5.72 -4.00 19.27
N ARG A 963 4.71 -3.75 20.12
CA ARG A 963 3.98 -4.75 20.93
C ARG A 963 3.24 -5.81 20.08
N LEU A 964 3.91 -6.58 19.20
CA LEU A 964 3.22 -7.09 18.01
C LEU A 964 3.68 -8.42 17.38
N HIS A 965 4.56 -9.22 17.98
CA HIS A 965 4.84 -10.56 17.43
C HIS A 965 4.63 -11.67 18.44
#